data_AF-A0A642UHS2-F1
#
_entry.id   AF-A0A642UHS2-F1
#
_cell.length_a   1.000
_cell.length_b   1.000
_cell.length_c   1.000
_cell.angle_alpha   90.00
_cell.angle_beta   90.00
_cell.angle_gamma   90.00
#
_symmetry.space_group_name_H-M   'P 1'
#
loop_
_entity.id
_entity.type
_entity.pdbx_description
1 polymer ?
#
loop_
_entity_poly.entity_id
_entity_poly.type
_entity_poly.pdbx_seq_one_letter_code
_entity_poly.pdbx_strand_id
1 'polypeptide(L)'
;MANGDESSETKVSLASLPDRILKRIYSYLDVPSVCRAYVAFSPNQCAKVAAEVLKDCKVNVSIDAIDGDLDEINFDMLAKLPPCNVAVTATDATWVPSVERLNRLKLTTLEMIITEDFKEIDELFSQVILSHPIKTLRLTNVIVAIQCLPRNICSIYIEKCRVSGLKFFGVFNNLHDLTIVDSTYVPPEDPDEPVCVMLPSSLKEVTLPQYWHQIDYALASGLRYASTEISKPYFSRHTLETLAHTDIPRWEEMKNLKRIKVTEQGPDHRNSFKEINLPKLESVEIKRGLELNPQRTEASELFTESQMTQLIEFNAPDYCIKDFGPFKQLRSVHIILEEPLTKDLSLPPTLESLHVETCYPVESVPAQIRVLGINVFEKTDLSNRLQFNPDVTVASPKIRELSVSGAHNVSVSCVQLRHLTLKKCDGEMSLNTPNMNKVEITGMKHDDFAYITEKSSVSFVKLVDCHAKSLHFGHRLDKLICEQVLISSLRVEALKVRYSSEDATNVFIRADSAVIDIPYPWERLRLDIECRHLSTSIYRQLLYESVKSLTLWHKGPGVMNLPYNAFGSTKLERVILKNVTVARGFRIPDTVKTLIFIDMGGSTLDLDFDDDTQLQHLEIRQVNKRSIWNDQMKSISEKNLGFSKRPPICKFYGLDVLEDIDVDFDEHPAKRPRLEYVD
;
A
#
# COMPACT_ATOMS: atom_id res chain seq x y z
N MET A 1 7.20 -66.52 -24.74
CA MET A 1 6.00 -66.05 -24.02
C MET A 1 6.50 -65.27 -22.81
N ALA A 2 6.55 -63.95 -22.92
CA ALA A 2 6.83 -63.05 -21.81
C ALA A 2 5.69 -62.02 -21.84
N ASN A 3 4.74 -62.16 -20.91
CA ASN A 3 3.69 -61.17 -20.68
C ASN A 3 4.32 -60.06 -19.82
N GLY A 4 4.40 -58.86 -20.37
CA GLY A 4 4.71 -57.66 -19.59
C GLY A 4 3.45 -57.21 -18.86
N ASP A 5 3.51 -57.26 -17.53
CA ASP A 5 2.59 -56.55 -16.64
C ASP A 5 2.85 -55.04 -16.80
N GLU A 6 1.94 -54.35 -17.50
CA GLU A 6 1.86 -52.89 -17.45
C GLU A 6 1.35 -52.50 -16.05
N SER A 7 2.24 -52.00 -15.19
CA SER A 7 1.84 -51.42 -13.92
C SER A 7 0.98 -50.18 -14.20
N SER A 8 -0.31 -50.29 -13.95
CA SER A 8 -1.24 -49.16 -14.03
C SER A 8 -0.84 -48.08 -13.03
N GLU A 9 -0.17 -47.03 -13.49
CA GLU A 9 0.02 -45.80 -12.70
C GLU A 9 -1.35 -45.22 -12.36
N THR A 10 -1.81 -45.43 -11.12
CA THR A 10 -2.96 -44.72 -10.58
C THR A 10 -2.64 -43.23 -10.55
N LYS A 11 -3.12 -42.49 -11.55
CA LYS A 11 -3.08 -41.02 -11.57
C LYS A 11 -3.86 -40.49 -10.38
N VAL A 12 -3.15 -40.03 -9.35
CA VAL A 12 -3.74 -39.31 -8.22
C VAL A 12 -4.26 -37.98 -8.76
N SER A 13 -5.58 -37.81 -8.75
CA SER A 13 -6.22 -36.55 -9.12
C SER A 13 -6.39 -35.67 -7.88
N LEU A 14 -6.42 -34.35 -8.06
CA LEU A 14 -6.69 -33.42 -6.94
C LEU A 14 -8.01 -33.78 -6.24
N ALA A 15 -9.02 -34.22 -7.01
CA ALA A 15 -10.33 -34.67 -6.52
C ALA A 15 -10.29 -35.90 -5.59
N SER A 16 -9.20 -36.68 -5.63
CA SER A 16 -9.02 -37.87 -4.79
C SER A 16 -8.29 -37.58 -3.47
N LEU A 17 -7.82 -36.35 -3.26
CA LEU A 17 -7.10 -35.99 -2.04
C LEU A 17 -8.07 -35.80 -0.86
N PRO A 18 -7.68 -36.22 0.37
CA PRO A 18 -8.49 -35.96 1.57
C PRO A 18 -8.67 -34.46 1.84
N ASP A 19 -9.82 -34.08 2.40
CA ASP A 19 -10.17 -32.68 2.70
C ASP A 19 -9.09 -31.94 3.49
N ARG A 20 -8.43 -32.61 4.46
CA ARG A 20 -7.34 -32.02 5.25
C ARG A 20 -6.16 -31.59 4.37
N ILE A 21 -5.84 -32.37 3.33
CA ILE A 21 -4.77 -32.05 2.39
C ILE A 21 -5.22 -30.92 1.48
N LEU A 22 -6.45 -30.95 0.98
CA LEU A 22 -7.02 -29.88 0.15
C LEU A 22 -7.09 -28.53 0.88
N LYS A 23 -7.56 -28.51 2.14
CA LYS A 23 -7.55 -27.31 2.99
C LYS A 23 -6.14 -26.75 3.14
N ARG A 24 -5.16 -27.62 3.35
CA ARG A 24 -3.76 -27.22 3.46
C ARG A 24 -3.21 -26.67 2.13
N ILE A 25 -3.54 -27.28 1.00
CA ILE A 25 -3.17 -26.76 -0.33
C ILE A 25 -3.77 -25.36 -0.52
N TYR A 26 -5.07 -25.19 -0.29
CA TYR A 26 -5.74 -23.89 -0.44
C TYR A 26 -5.23 -22.83 0.54
N SER A 27 -4.78 -23.22 1.74
CA SER A 27 -4.14 -22.27 2.68
C SER A 27 -2.82 -21.69 2.19
N TYR A 28 -2.20 -22.29 1.16
CA TYR A 28 -1.00 -21.77 0.51
C TYR A 28 -1.28 -21.01 -0.79
N LEU A 29 -2.54 -20.96 -1.24
CA LEU A 29 -2.93 -20.21 -2.43
C LEU A 29 -3.46 -18.83 -2.05
N ASP A 30 -3.33 -17.88 -2.97
CA ASP A 30 -4.04 -16.59 -2.86
C ASP A 30 -5.55 -16.77 -3.08
N VAL A 31 -6.33 -15.79 -2.59
CA VAL A 31 -7.80 -15.83 -2.67
C VAL A 31 -8.29 -15.95 -4.12
N PRO A 32 -7.76 -15.19 -5.11
CA PRO A 32 -8.18 -15.34 -6.50
C PRO A 32 -7.97 -16.75 -7.07
N SER A 33 -6.86 -17.42 -6.72
CA SER A 33 -6.59 -18.79 -7.14
C SER A 33 -7.52 -19.79 -6.48
N VAL A 34 -7.88 -19.58 -5.21
CA VAL A 34 -8.92 -20.41 -4.55
C VAL A 34 -10.28 -20.21 -5.23
N CYS A 35 -10.64 -18.98 -5.62
CA CYS A 35 -11.87 -18.69 -6.37
C CYS A 35 -11.90 -19.42 -7.72
N ARG A 36 -10.80 -19.34 -8.49
CA ARG A 36 -10.67 -20.04 -9.77
C ARG A 36 -10.69 -21.56 -9.61
N ALA A 37 -10.03 -22.08 -8.58
CA ALA A 37 -10.08 -23.51 -8.27
C ALA A 37 -11.51 -23.95 -7.94
N TYR A 38 -12.26 -23.18 -7.14
CA TYR A 38 -13.67 -23.47 -6.87
C TYR A 38 -14.48 -23.60 -8.17
N VAL A 39 -14.37 -22.62 -9.06
CA VAL A 39 -15.13 -22.60 -10.33
C VAL A 39 -14.69 -23.74 -11.25
N ALA A 40 -13.39 -23.98 -11.39
CA ALA A 40 -12.86 -25.03 -12.26
C ALA A 40 -13.22 -26.45 -11.79
N PHE A 41 -13.30 -26.68 -10.48
CA PHE A 41 -13.58 -28.00 -9.92
C PHE A 41 -15.06 -28.22 -9.57
N SER A 42 -15.93 -27.21 -9.69
CA SER A 42 -17.37 -27.38 -9.40
C SER A 42 -18.02 -28.38 -10.35
N PRO A 43 -18.81 -29.38 -9.88
CA PRO A 43 -19.33 -29.55 -8.51
C PRO A 43 -18.57 -30.58 -7.62
N ASN A 44 -17.30 -30.89 -7.91
CA ASN A 44 -16.54 -31.93 -7.20
C ASN A 44 -16.27 -31.60 -5.71
N GLN A 45 -15.84 -32.61 -4.94
CA GLN A 45 -15.50 -32.47 -3.52
C GLN A 45 -14.47 -31.35 -3.25
N CYS A 46 -13.47 -31.17 -4.14
CA CYS A 46 -12.52 -30.07 -4.04
C CYS A 46 -13.18 -28.69 -3.97
N ALA A 47 -14.26 -28.47 -4.74
CA ALA A 47 -14.99 -27.21 -4.72
C ALA A 47 -15.68 -26.98 -3.38
N LYS A 48 -16.18 -28.03 -2.70
CA LYS A 48 -16.76 -27.89 -1.35
C LYS A 48 -15.71 -27.41 -0.34
N VAL A 49 -14.50 -27.97 -0.40
CA VAL A 49 -13.40 -27.56 0.48
C VAL A 49 -12.94 -26.13 0.17
N ALA A 50 -12.86 -25.75 -1.11
CA ALA A 50 -12.58 -24.37 -1.50
C ALA A 50 -13.66 -23.41 -1.00
N ALA A 51 -14.94 -23.78 -1.09
CA ALA A 51 -16.06 -22.99 -0.57
C ALA A 51 -15.97 -22.76 0.94
N GLU A 52 -15.54 -23.77 1.71
CA GLU A 52 -15.32 -23.61 3.14
C GLU A 52 -14.21 -22.59 3.43
N VAL A 53 -13.11 -22.62 2.68
CA VAL A 53 -12.03 -21.64 2.81
C VAL A 53 -12.52 -20.23 2.44
N LEU A 54 -13.30 -20.09 1.37
CA LEU A 54 -13.83 -18.80 0.91
C LEU A 54 -14.81 -18.13 1.88
N LYS A 55 -15.43 -18.87 2.83
CA LYS A 55 -16.30 -18.28 3.86
C LYS A 55 -15.54 -17.33 4.80
N ASP A 56 -14.27 -17.65 5.07
CA ASP A 56 -13.42 -16.87 5.98
C ASP A 56 -12.53 -15.88 5.22
N CYS A 57 -12.47 -16.00 3.89
CA CYS A 57 -11.72 -15.10 3.03
C CYS A 57 -12.56 -13.89 2.59
N LYS A 58 -11.85 -12.82 2.23
CA LYS A 58 -12.42 -11.63 1.60
C LYS A 58 -12.03 -11.62 0.13
N VAL A 59 -13.01 -11.68 -0.76
CA VAL A 59 -12.81 -11.68 -2.22
C VAL A 59 -12.84 -10.24 -2.70
N ASN A 60 -11.70 -9.75 -3.21
CA ASN A 60 -11.62 -8.42 -3.81
C ASN A 60 -12.12 -8.47 -5.25
N VAL A 61 -13.08 -7.63 -5.56
CA VAL A 61 -13.79 -7.62 -6.83
C VAL A 61 -13.69 -6.24 -7.45
N SER A 62 -13.31 -6.23 -8.73
CA SER A 62 -13.17 -5.02 -9.53
C SER A 62 -14.01 -5.16 -10.79
N ILE A 63 -14.72 -4.10 -11.16
CA ILE A 63 -15.43 -4.07 -12.45
C ILE A 63 -14.47 -4.00 -13.64
N ASP A 64 -13.23 -3.56 -13.39
CA ASP A 64 -12.17 -3.42 -14.39
C ASP A 64 -11.28 -4.66 -14.49
N ALA A 65 -11.55 -5.69 -13.67
CA ALA A 65 -10.82 -6.96 -13.72
C ALA A 65 -11.15 -7.70 -15.02
N ILE A 66 -10.10 -8.09 -15.75
CA ILE A 66 -10.21 -8.80 -17.03
C ILE A 66 -10.29 -10.31 -16.77
N ASP A 67 -10.95 -11.03 -17.67
CA ASP A 67 -10.89 -12.49 -17.69
C ASP A 67 -9.44 -12.99 -17.77
N GLY A 68 -9.01 -13.71 -16.74
CA GLY A 68 -7.65 -14.25 -16.62
C GLY A 68 -6.68 -13.42 -15.79
N ASP A 69 -7.10 -12.27 -15.24
CA ASP A 69 -6.31 -11.55 -14.24
C ASP A 69 -6.01 -12.49 -13.06
N LEU A 70 -4.73 -12.65 -12.73
CA LEU A 70 -4.31 -13.55 -11.65
C LEU A 70 -4.50 -12.94 -10.26
N ASP A 71 -4.57 -11.61 -10.16
CA ASP A 71 -4.60 -10.92 -8.88
C ASP A 71 -6.02 -10.42 -8.52
N GLU A 72 -6.91 -10.28 -9.50
CA GLU A 72 -8.27 -9.75 -9.30
C GLU A 72 -9.39 -10.72 -9.71
N ILE A 73 -10.58 -10.53 -9.15
CA ILE A 73 -11.80 -11.28 -9.48
C ILE A 73 -12.81 -10.31 -10.10
N ASN A 74 -13.36 -10.66 -11.25
CA ASN A 74 -14.44 -9.90 -11.88
C ASN A 74 -15.82 -10.38 -11.40
N PHE A 75 -16.87 -9.60 -11.72
CA PHE A 75 -18.24 -9.93 -11.31
C PHE A 75 -18.77 -11.24 -11.91
N ASP A 76 -18.32 -11.63 -13.10
CA ASP A 76 -18.78 -12.86 -13.76
C ASP A 76 -18.20 -14.11 -13.09
N MET A 77 -16.97 -14.03 -12.60
CA MET A 77 -16.37 -15.03 -11.73
C MET A 77 -17.07 -15.05 -10.37
N LEU A 78 -17.31 -13.88 -9.76
CA LEU A 78 -18.02 -13.76 -8.49
C LEU A 78 -19.42 -14.39 -8.54
N ALA A 79 -20.15 -14.23 -9.65
CA ALA A 79 -21.47 -14.82 -9.85
C ALA A 79 -21.48 -16.36 -9.81
N LYS A 80 -20.32 -16.99 -10.01
CA LYS A 80 -20.15 -18.45 -9.95
C LYS A 80 -19.72 -18.93 -8.57
N LEU A 81 -19.31 -18.05 -7.66
CA LEU A 81 -18.79 -18.39 -6.33
C LEU A 81 -19.91 -18.70 -5.31
N PRO A 82 -19.63 -19.44 -4.23
CA PRO A 82 -20.56 -19.57 -3.12
C PRO A 82 -20.66 -18.23 -2.36
N PRO A 83 -21.70 -18.00 -1.53
CA PRO A 83 -21.78 -16.81 -0.70
C PRO A 83 -20.53 -16.63 0.17
N CYS A 84 -19.85 -15.50 0.00
CA CYS A 84 -18.59 -15.17 0.66
C CYS A 84 -18.56 -13.69 1.08
N ASN A 85 -17.49 -13.28 1.75
CA ASN A 85 -17.26 -11.87 2.07
C ASN A 85 -16.63 -11.19 0.84
N VAL A 86 -17.18 -10.06 0.42
CA VAL A 86 -16.74 -9.36 -0.80
C VAL A 86 -16.28 -7.95 -0.47
N ALA A 87 -15.16 -7.53 -1.05
CA ALA A 87 -14.77 -6.13 -1.17
C ALA A 87 -14.97 -5.68 -2.61
N VAL A 88 -15.69 -4.59 -2.83
CA VAL A 88 -15.81 -3.97 -4.16
C VAL A 88 -15.16 -2.60 -4.13
N THR A 89 -14.24 -2.36 -5.07
CA THR A 89 -13.74 -1.02 -5.36
C THR A 89 -14.64 -0.38 -6.40
N ALA A 90 -15.15 0.80 -6.08
CA ALA A 90 -16.01 1.59 -6.94
C ALA A 90 -15.53 3.04 -7.02
N THR A 91 -15.92 3.66 -8.12
CA THR A 91 -15.83 5.07 -8.44
C THR A 91 -17.27 5.56 -8.65
N ASP A 92 -17.53 6.87 -8.62
CA ASP A 92 -18.76 7.53 -9.08
C ASP A 92 -19.23 6.93 -10.43
N ALA A 93 -18.26 6.86 -11.34
CA ALA A 93 -18.34 6.23 -12.65
C ALA A 93 -18.81 4.76 -12.66
N THR A 94 -18.38 3.96 -11.68
CA THR A 94 -18.62 2.51 -11.66
C THR A 94 -19.62 2.08 -10.58
N TRP A 95 -20.12 3.03 -9.79
CA TRP A 95 -21.03 2.78 -8.68
C TRP A 95 -22.31 2.10 -9.15
N VAL A 96 -23.06 2.73 -10.05
CA VAL A 96 -24.33 2.19 -10.56
C VAL A 96 -24.14 0.79 -11.18
N PRO A 97 -23.20 0.56 -12.12
CA PRO A 97 -22.95 -0.78 -12.66
C PRO A 97 -22.56 -1.81 -11.60
N SER A 98 -21.80 -1.42 -10.58
CA SER A 98 -21.38 -2.31 -9.49
C SER A 98 -22.58 -2.69 -8.61
N VAL A 99 -23.41 -1.74 -8.24
CA VAL A 99 -24.61 -1.97 -7.43
C VAL A 99 -25.61 -2.87 -8.16
N GLU A 100 -25.86 -2.63 -9.45
CA GLU A 100 -26.75 -3.47 -10.25
C GLU A 100 -26.29 -4.93 -10.30
N ARG A 101 -24.97 -5.17 -10.43
CA ARG A 101 -24.40 -6.52 -10.40
C ARG A 101 -24.46 -7.13 -9.01
N LEU A 102 -24.11 -6.36 -7.97
CA LEU A 102 -24.17 -6.82 -6.58
C LEU A 102 -25.58 -7.25 -6.19
N ASN A 103 -26.61 -6.49 -6.57
CA ASN A 103 -28.01 -6.80 -6.27
C ASN A 103 -28.51 -8.14 -6.85
N ARG A 104 -27.78 -8.74 -7.80
CA ARG A 104 -28.12 -10.04 -8.39
C ARG A 104 -27.43 -11.20 -7.66
N LEU A 105 -26.56 -10.92 -6.70
CA LEU A 105 -25.70 -11.89 -6.03
C LEU A 105 -26.16 -12.21 -4.62
N LYS A 106 -25.64 -13.30 -4.05
CA LYS A 106 -25.83 -13.65 -2.64
C LYS A 106 -24.50 -13.52 -1.93
N LEU A 107 -24.42 -12.58 -0.99
CA LEU A 107 -23.19 -12.22 -0.28
C LEU A 107 -23.35 -12.50 1.22
N THR A 108 -22.25 -12.87 1.89
CA THR A 108 -22.22 -13.02 3.35
C THR A 108 -22.05 -11.65 4.02
N THR A 109 -21.06 -10.88 3.56
CA THR A 109 -20.87 -9.48 3.96
C THR A 109 -20.32 -8.68 2.78
N LEU A 110 -20.59 -7.38 2.78
CA LEU A 110 -20.11 -6.46 1.76
C LEU A 110 -19.25 -5.35 2.39
N GLU A 111 -18.05 -5.18 1.86
CA GLU A 111 -17.23 -3.98 2.02
C GLU A 111 -17.22 -3.17 0.73
N MET A 112 -17.48 -1.88 0.84
CA MET A 112 -17.40 -0.95 -0.28
C MET A 112 -16.18 -0.05 -0.10
N ILE A 113 -15.36 0.06 -1.14
CA ILE A 113 -14.21 0.96 -1.22
C ILE A 113 -14.50 1.98 -2.32
N ILE A 114 -14.77 3.22 -1.95
CA ILE A 114 -15.03 4.32 -2.90
C ILE A 114 -13.80 5.21 -2.95
N THR A 115 -13.24 5.38 -4.15
CA THR A 115 -12.08 6.26 -4.38
C THR A 115 -12.38 7.22 -5.54
N GLU A 116 -12.35 8.53 -5.29
CA GLU A 116 -12.58 9.57 -6.29
C GLU A 116 -11.50 10.66 -6.22
N ASP A 117 -11.58 11.66 -7.10
CA ASP A 117 -10.71 12.84 -7.05
C ASP A 117 -11.51 14.07 -6.56
N PHE A 118 -11.89 14.03 -5.28
CA PHE A 118 -12.67 15.02 -4.54
C PHE A 118 -14.03 15.35 -5.17
N LYS A 119 -14.72 14.34 -5.70
CA LYS A 119 -16.14 14.46 -6.05
C LYS A 119 -17.02 14.29 -4.83
N GLU A 120 -18.16 14.98 -4.85
CA GLU A 120 -19.23 14.80 -3.89
C GLU A 120 -19.96 13.48 -4.17
N ILE A 121 -20.10 12.65 -3.15
CA ILE A 121 -20.68 11.30 -3.28
C ILE A 121 -22.08 11.20 -2.68
N ASP A 122 -22.64 12.31 -2.22
CA ASP A 122 -23.93 12.35 -1.54
C ASP A 122 -25.05 11.78 -2.42
N GLU A 123 -24.98 12.01 -3.73
CA GLU A 123 -25.95 11.49 -4.69
C GLU A 123 -25.79 9.98 -4.95
N LEU A 124 -24.59 9.38 -4.77
CA LEU A 124 -24.36 7.97 -5.13
C LEU A 124 -25.30 7.02 -4.39
N PHE A 125 -25.44 7.21 -3.07
CA PHE A 125 -26.31 6.37 -2.26
C PHE A 125 -27.81 6.63 -2.51
N SER A 126 -28.15 7.73 -3.17
CA SER A 126 -29.53 8.07 -3.53
C SER A 126 -29.93 7.56 -4.93
N GLN A 127 -28.97 7.43 -5.86
CA GLN A 127 -29.22 7.05 -7.25
C GLN A 127 -29.74 5.61 -7.40
N VAL A 128 -29.14 4.65 -6.67
CA VAL A 128 -29.52 3.23 -6.74
C VAL A 128 -29.47 2.59 -5.36
N ILE A 129 -30.54 1.85 -5.02
CA ILE A 129 -30.65 1.13 -3.76
C ILE A 129 -29.84 -0.16 -3.82
N LEU A 130 -28.80 -0.24 -2.98
CA LEU A 130 -28.06 -1.47 -2.74
C LEU A 130 -28.83 -2.36 -1.75
N SER A 131 -29.21 -3.55 -2.21
CA SER A 131 -29.98 -4.54 -1.44
C SER A 131 -29.17 -5.21 -0.32
N HIS A 132 -27.84 -5.19 -0.43
CA HIS A 132 -26.93 -5.73 0.57
C HIS A 132 -26.52 -4.66 1.58
N PRO A 133 -26.62 -4.92 2.90
CA PRO A 133 -26.10 -3.99 3.90
C PRO A 133 -24.58 -3.88 3.77
N ILE A 134 -24.09 -2.64 3.67
CA ILE A 134 -22.65 -2.35 3.71
C ILE A 134 -22.18 -2.51 5.15
N LYS A 135 -21.32 -3.50 5.40
CA LYS A 135 -20.76 -3.74 6.75
C LYS A 135 -19.57 -2.82 7.01
N THR A 136 -18.72 -2.65 5.99
CA THR A 136 -17.53 -1.79 6.04
C THR A 136 -17.55 -0.83 4.87
N LEU A 137 -17.31 0.46 5.13
CA LEU A 137 -17.21 1.50 4.13
C LEU A 137 -15.84 2.17 4.21
N ARG A 138 -15.10 2.13 3.10
CA ARG A 138 -13.84 2.85 2.94
C ARG A 138 -14.02 3.96 1.91
N LEU A 139 -13.71 5.19 2.28
CA LEU A 139 -13.77 6.37 1.43
C LEU A 139 -12.37 6.95 1.30
N THR A 140 -11.94 7.26 0.08
CA THR A 140 -10.63 7.88 -0.18
C THR A 140 -10.77 9.01 -1.18
N ASN A 141 -10.22 10.19 -0.85
CA ASN A 141 -10.23 11.37 -1.71
C ASN A 141 -11.66 11.79 -2.16
N VAL A 142 -12.69 11.72 -1.31
CA VAL A 142 -14.07 12.11 -1.66
C VAL A 142 -14.55 13.34 -0.86
N ILE A 143 -15.62 13.98 -1.30
CA ILE A 143 -16.41 14.92 -0.48
C ILE A 143 -17.66 14.15 -0.02
N VAL A 144 -17.88 14.07 1.29
CA VAL A 144 -18.96 13.25 1.87
C VAL A 144 -19.66 13.96 3.01
N ALA A 145 -20.99 13.96 2.97
CA ALA A 145 -21.81 14.31 4.11
C ALA A 145 -22.25 13.05 4.88
N ILE A 146 -21.95 13.01 6.18
CA ILE A 146 -22.19 11.81 7.00
C ILE A 146 -23.68 11.42 7.06
N GLN A 147 -24.61 12.38 6.95
CA GLN A 147 -26.04 12.10 6.90
C GLN A 147 -26.48 11.27 5.68
N CYS A 148 -25.69 11.28 4.60
CA CYS A 148 -25.99 10.56 3.35
C CYS A 148 -25.51 9.10 3.40
N LEU A 149 -24.73 8.71 4.41
CA LEU A 149 -24.21 7.36 4.52
C LEU A 149 -25.26 6.36 5.07
N PRO A 150 -25.23 5.09 4.62
CA PRO A 150 -26.12 4.05 5.13
C PRO A 150 -25.95 3.81 6.65
N ARG A 151 -27.05 3.83 7.40
CA ARG A 151 -27.02 3.75 8.89
C ARG A 151 -26.58 2.40 9.47
N ASN A 152 -26.60 1.34 8.67
CA ASN A 152 -26.30 -0.03 9.12
C ASN A 152 -24.80 -0.38 9.07
N ILE A 153 -23.93 0.59 8.78
CA ILE A 153 -22.48 0.37 8.69
C ILE A 153 -21.89 0.05 10.07
N CYS A 154 -21.01 -0.96 10.11
CA CYS A 154 -20.28 -1.36 11.30
C CYS A 154 -18.88 -0.74 11.40
N SER A 155 -18.26 -0.44 10.26
CA SER A 155 -16.90 0.10 10.20
C SER A 155 -16.78 1.15 9.10
N ILE A 156 -16.25 2.33 9.45
CA ILE A 156 -16.04 3.45 8.53
C ILE A 156 -14.56 3.83 8.54
N TYR A 157 -13.95 3.86 7.35
CA TYR A 157 -12.60 4.36 7.13
C TYR A 157 -12.63 5.51 6.11
N ILE A 158 -12.15 6.69 6.48
CA ILE A 158 -12.14 7.90 5.66
C ILE A 158 -10.71 8.41 5.57
N GLU A 159 -10.17 8.53 4.37
CA GLU A 159 -8.80 8.97 4.12
C GLU A 159 -8.77 10.11 3.08
N LYS A 160 -8.08 11.20 3.38
CA LYS A 160 -7.90 12.33 2.45
C LYS A 160 -9.21 12.90 1.90
N CYS A 161 -10.29 12.85 2.67
CA CYS A 161 -11.61 13.32 2.25
C CYS A 161 -11.91 14.73 2.77
N ARG A 162 -12.98 15.34 2.26
CA ARG A 162 -13.65 16.48 2.88
C ARG A 162 -14.94 15.99 3.51
N VAL A 163 -15.10 16.15 4.81
CA VAL A 163 -16.21 15.55 5.57
C VAL A 163 -17.09 16.64 6.17
N SER A 164 -18.41 16.56 5.95
CA SER A 164 -19.42 17.44 6.56
C SER A 164 -20.40 16.63 7.43
N GLY A 165 -21.17 17.31 8.29
CA GLY A 165 -22.23 16.66 9.06
C GLY A 165 -21.74 15.73 10.20
N LEU A 166 -20.62 16.04 10.84
CA LEU A 166 -20.00 15.17 11.86
C LEU A 166 -20.92 14.81 13.04
N LYS A 167 -21.91 15.65 13.35
CA LYS A 167 -22.95 15.39 14.35
C LYS A 167 -23.76 14.13 14.04
N PHE A 168 -23.86 13.72 12.78
CA PHE A 168 -24.65 12.56 12.37
C PHE A 168 -23.99 11.21 12.67
N PHE A 169 -22.73 11.16 13.10
CA PHE A 169 -22.15 9.90 13.59
C PHE A 169 -22.94 9.29 14.76
N GLY A 170 -23.62 10.12 15.56
CA GLY A 170 -24.44 9.66 16.69
C GLY A 170 -25.63 8.78 16.29
N VAL A 171 -26.05 8.77 15.01
CA VAL A 171 -27.18 7.94 14.56
C VAL A 171 -26.79 6.51 14.14
N PHE A 172 -25.50 6.19 14.11
CA PHE A 172 -25.02 4.88 13.68
C PHE A 172 -24.97 3.88 14.83
N ASN A 173 -26.11 3.23 15.10
CA ASN A 173 -26.27 2.30 16.22
C ASN A 173 -25.40 1.03 16.15
N ASN A 174 -24.83 0.72 14.98
CA ASN A 174 -24.01 -0.48 14.74
C ASN A 174 -22.53 -0.16 14.50
N LEU A 175 -22.14 1.12 14.51
CA LEU A 175 -20.77 1.53 14.22
C LEU A 175 -19.86 1.16 15.38
N HIS A 176 -18.92 0.27 15.14
CA HIS A 176 -17.91 -0.20 16.10
C HIS A 176 -16.55 0.44 15.86
N ASP A 177 -16.19 0.67 14.60
CA ASP A 177 -14.88 1.16 14.22
C ASP A 177 -15.02 2.42 13.35
N LEU A 178 -14.38 3.51 13.75
CA LEU A 178 -14.33 4.76 12.99
C LEU A 178 -12.89 5.22 12.85
N THR A 179 -12.41 5.34 11.62
CA THR A 179 -11.07 5.87 11.32
C THR A 179 -11.18 6.99 10.31
N ILE A 180 -10.70 8.17 10.67
CA ILE A 180 -10.63 9.34 9.79
C ILE A 180 -9.20 9.87 9.84
N VAL A 181 -8.51 9.84 8.70
CA VAL A 181 -7.09 10.24 8.58
C VAL A 181 -6.91 11.21 7.41
N ASP A 182 -6.00 12.17 7.57
CA ASP A 182 -5.64 13.17 6.55
C ASP A 182 -6.85 13.90 5.91
N SER A 183 -7.99 13.99 6.60
CA SER A 183 -9.27 14.44 6.02
C SER A 183 -9.73 15.77 6.61
N THR A 184 -10.05 16.75 5.78
CA THR A 184 -10.47 18.07 6.24
C THR A 184 -11.95 18.11 6.60
N TYR A 185 -12.29 18.94 7.59
CA TYR A 185 -13.68 19.21 7.94
C TYR A 185 -14.23 20.33 7.06
N VAL A 186 -15.45 20.15 6.55
CA VAL A 186 -16.22 21.21 5.88
C VAL A 186 -17.13 21.85 6.93
N PRO A 187 -16.92 23.12 7.28
CA PRO A 187 -17.75 23.82 8.27
C PRO A 187 -19.22 23.87 7.82
N PRO A 188 -20.16 23.96 8.79
CA PRO A 188 -21.57 24.13 8.45
C PRO A 188 -21.77 25.48 7.76
N GLU A 189 -22.82 25.58 6.94
CA GLU A 189 -23.19 26.85 6.29
C GLU A 189 -23.58 27.93 7.31
N ASP A 190 -24.17 27.51 8.43
CA ASP A 190 -24.47 28.37 9.57
C ASP A 190 -23.23 28.50 10.47
N PRO A 191 -22.56 29.67 10.52
CA PRO A 191 -21.37 29.87 11.35
C PRO A 191 -21.66 29.81 12.86
N ASP A 192 -22.93 29.94 13.27
CA ASP A 192 -23.34 29.85 14.67
C ASP A 192 -23.55 28.39 15.12
N GLU A 193 -23.57 27.42 14.20
CA GLU A 193 -23.69 26.01 14.54
C GLU A 193 -22.38 25.44 15.11
N PRO A 194 -22.36 24.92 16.35
CA PRO A 194 -21.15 24.37 16.94
C PRO A 194 -20.71 23.11 16.19
N VAL A 195 -19.43 23.05 15.86
CA VAL A 195 -18.80 21.88 15.22
C VAL A 195 -18.67 20.77 16.25
N CYS A 196 -19.69 19.95 16.44
CA CYS A 196 -19.64 18.85 17.41
C CYS A 196 -19.62 17.49 16.69
N VAL A 197 -18.57 16.71 16.93
CA VAL A 197 -18.52 15.29 16.55
C VAL A 197 -19.25 14.49 17.63
N MET A 198 -20.44 13.95 17.32
CA MET A 198 -21.15 13.07 18.24
C MET A 198 -20.84 11.62 17.91
N LEU A 199 -20.14 10.91 18.80
CA LEU A 199 -19.79 9.51 18.58
C LEU A 199 -20.89 8.56 19.09
N PRO A 200 -21.23 7.48 18.38
CA PRO A 200 -22.29 6.57 18.81
C PRO A 200 -21.84 5.70 19.99
N SER A 201 -22.81 5.21 20.77
CA SER A 201 -22.56 4.36 21.95
C SER A 201 -22.04 2.97 21.63
N SER A 202 -22.27 2.50 20.40
CA SER A 202 -21.75 1.23 19.88
C SER A 202 -20.26 1.25 19.55
N LEU A 203 -19.63 2.44 19.53
CA LEU A 203 -18.27 2.64 19.10
C LEU A 203 -17.27 2.04 20.09
N LYS A 204 -16.33 1.26 19.55
CA LYS A 204 -15.27 0.57 20.31
C LYS A 204 -13.90 1.13 19.97
N GLU A 205 -13.68 1.53 18.72
CA GLU A 205 -12.41 2.03 18.22
C GLU A 205 -12.62 3.31 17.44
N VAL A 206 -11.81 4.34 17.75
CA VAL A 206 -11.87 5.62 17.07
C VAL A 206 -10.48 6.19 16.77
N THR A 207 -10.29 6.64 15.54
CA THR A 207 -9.14 7.45 15.10
C THR A 207 -9.68 8.68 14.39
N LEU A 208 -9.31 9.87 14.85
CA LEU A 208 -9.75 11.15 14.28
C LEU A 208 -8.56 12.06 13.98
N PRO A 209 -8.69 13.01 13.03
CA PRO A 209 -7.65 13.99 12.76
C PRO A 209 -7.37 14.85 13.99
N GLN A 210 -6.12 15.26 14.18
CA GLN A 210 -5.67 16.00 15.37
C GLN A 210 -6.38 17.36 15.51
N TYR A 211 -6.60 18.07 14.40
CA TYR A 211 -7.24 19.39 14.38
C TYR A 211 -8.75 19.41 14.67
N TRP A 212 -9.35 18.29 15.09
CA TRP A 212 -10.77 18.21 15.43
C TRP A 212 -10.98 18.42 16.94
N HIS A 213 -11.03 19.69 17.36
CA HIS A 213 -10.98 20.06 18.79
C HIS A 213 -12.32 19.97 19.55
N GLN A 214 -13.43 19.62 18.90
CA GLN A 214 -14.77 19.62 19.47
C GLN A 214 -15.47 18.27 19.28
N ILE A 215 -15.09 17.30 20.12
CA ILE A 215 -15.63 15.94 20.08
C ILE A 215 -16.41 15.67 21.37
N ASP A 216 -17.66 15.24 21.22
CA ASP A 216 -18.49 14.77 22.32
C ASP A 216 -18.40 13.24 22.45
N TYR A 217 -17.72 12.83 23.52
CA TYR A 217 -17.48 11.43 23.87
C TYR A 217 -18.52 10.87 24.83
N ALA A 218 -19.47 11.68 25.33
CA ALA A 218 -20.38 11.27 26.40
C ALA A 218 -21.21 10.03 26.05
N LEU A 219 -21.48 9.83 24.75
CA LEU A 219 -22.26 8.70 24.25
C LEU A 219 -21.43 7.42 24.07
N ALA A 220 -20.11 7.51 23.83
CA ALA A 220 -19.22 6.39 23.50
C ALA A 220 -18.75 5.61 24.75
N SER A 221 -19.70 5.13 25.56
CA SER A 221 -19.42 4.46 26.84
C SER A 221 -18.64 3.14 26.73
N GLY A 222 -18.64 2.49 25.55
CA GLY A 222 -17.96 1.22 25.27
C GLY A 222 -16.58 1.35 24.63
N LEU A 223 -16.02 2.57 24.53
CA LEU A 223 -14.79 2.83 23.79
C LEU A 223 -13.57 2.17 24.46
N ARG A 224 -12.79 1.42 23.67
CA ARG A 224 -11.59 0.67 24.09
C ARG A 224 -10.31 1.22 23.48
N TYR A 225 -10.38 1.74 22.25
CA TYR A 225 -9.26 2.37 21.54
C TYR A 225 -9.63 3.78 21.12
N ALA A 226 -8.75 4.75 21.40
CA ALA A 226 -8.89 6.11 20.94
C ALA A 226 -7.56 6.68 20.43
N SER A 227 -7.57 7.28 19.25
CA SER A 227 -6.45 7.99 18.63
C SER A 227 -6.89 9.39 18.20
N THR A 228 -6.65 10.39 19.04
CA THR A 228 -7.19 11.75 18.88
C THR A 228 -6.52 12.71 19.88
N GLU A 229 -6.51 14.01 19.60
CA GLU A 229 -6.03 15.04 20.55
C GLU A 229 -7.03 15.18 21.71
N ILE A 230 -6.64 14.75 22.91
CA ILE A 230 -7.53 14.66 24.07
C ILE A 230 -7.44 15.93 24.89
N SER A 231 -8.09 16.99 24.41
CA SER A 231 -8.16 18.23 25.19
C SER A 231 -9.28 18.24 26.24
N LYS A 232 -10.20 17.25 26.26
CA LYS A 232 -11.40 17.29 27.15
C LYS A 232 -11.77 15.95 27.82
N PRO A 233 -12.30 15.99 29.07
CA PRO A 233 -12.38 14.83 29.99
C PRO A 233 -13.58 13.87 29.79
N TYR A 234 -14.30 13.90 28.66
CA TYR A 234 -15.63 13.25 28.56
C TYR A 234 -15.63 11.75 28.20
N PHE A 235 -14.49 11.07 28.26
CA PHE A 235 -14.44 9.63 28.02
C PHE A 235 -14.86 8.80 29.23
N SER A 236 -15.42 7.62 28.96
CA SER A 236 -15.47 6.54 29.94
C SER A 236 -14.04 6.04 30.23
N ARG A 237 -13.34 6.71 31.16
CA ARG A 237 -11.97 6.38 31.60
C ARG A 237 -11.79 4.92 32.05
N HIS A 238 -12.88 4.24 32.35
CA HIS A 238 -12.89 2.87 32.84
C HIS A 238 -12.89 1.82 31.72
N THR A 239 -13.16 2.16 30.45
CA THR A 239 -13.20 1.17 29.36
C THR A 239 -12.00 1.25 28.41
N LEU A 240 -11.29 2.39 28.39
CA LEU A 240 -10.14 2.61 27.51
C LEU A 240 -8.98 1.65 27.84
N GLU A 241 -8.51 0.96 26.81
CA GLU A 241 -7.36 0.06 26.83
C GLU A 241 -6.16 0.62 26.06
N THR A 242 -6.40 1.42 25.01
CA THR A 242 -5.33 2.05 24.22
C THR A 242 -5.67 3.50 23.92
N LEU A 243 -4.66 4.35 24.08
CA LEU A 243 -4.72 5.77 23.82
C LEU A 243 -3.57 6.17 22.91
N ALA A 244 -3.83 6.86 21.81
CA ALA A 244 -2.78 7.29 20.88
C ALA A 244 -2.97 8.74 20.46
N HIS A 245 -1.86 9.36 20.04
CA HIS A 245 -1.84 10.73 19.56
C HIS A 245 -2.36 11.77 20.57
N THR A 246 -1.95 11.64 21.83
CA THR A 246 -2.45 12.42 22.97
C THR A 246 -1.30 13.09 23.75
N ASP A 247 -1.62 13.93 24.73
CA ASP A 247 -0.77 14.28 25.86
C ASP A 247 -0.84 13.23 27.00
N ILE A 248 -0.08 13.44 28.08
CA ILE A 248 -0.25 12.66 29.31
C ILE A 248 -1.60 13.02 29.95
N PRO A 249 -2.52 12.05 30.16
CA PRO A 249 -3.86 12.37 30.63
C PRO A 249 -3.90 13.01 32.02
N ARG A 250 -4.93 13.83 32.26
CA ARG A 250 -5.16 14.52 33.55
C ARG A 250 -5.88 13.66 34.60
N TRP A 251 -6.26 12.44 34.25
CA TRP A 251 -7.04 11.60 35.15
C TRP A 251 -6.16 11.05 36.28
N GLU A 252 -6.74 10.92 37.47
CA GLU A 252 -6.08 10.27 38.61
C GLU A 252 -5.96 8.74 38.42
N GLU A 253 -6.83 8.15 37.60
CA GLU A 253 -6.90 6.70 37.43
C GLU A 253 -7.43 6.28 36.04
N MET A 254 -6.76 5.28 35.44
CA MET A 254 -7.24 4.55 34.26
C MET A 254 -6.99 3.05 34.41
N LYS A 255 -7.91 2.35 35.09
CA LYS A 255 -7.77 0.93 35.49
C LYS A 255 -7.50 -0.07 34.36
N ASN A 256 -7.92 0.27 33.14
CA ASN A 256 -7.85 -0.63 31.99
C ASN A 256 -6.84 -0.20 30.93
N LEU A 257 -6.20 0.97 31.07
CA LEU A 257 -5.25 1.45 30.08
C LEU A 257 -4.02 0.55 30.05
N LYS A 258 -3.77 -0.05 28.88
CA LYS A 258 -2.61 -0.90 28.60
C LYS A 258 -1.56 -0.20 27.76
N ARG A 259 -1.98 0.65 26.82
CA ARG A 259 -1.07 1.25 25.84
C ARG A 259 -1.31 2.74 25.72
N ILE A 260 -0.25 3.53 25.70
CA ILE A 260 -0.32 4.96 25.43
C ILE A 260 0.76 5.41 24.44
N LYS A 261 0.38 6.25 23.47
CA LYS A 261 1.29 6.95 22.57
C LYS A 261 1.13 8.46 22.73
N VAL A 262 2.15 9.10 23.28
CA VAL A 262 2.19 10.54 23.56
C VAL A 262 2.86 11.28 22.41
N THR A 263 2.16 12.23 21.79
CA THR A 263 2.66 12.95 20.60
C THR A 263 2.79 14.46 20.75
N GLU A 264 2.30 15.00 21.87
CA GLU A 264 2.29 16.43 22.15
C GLU A 264 2.40 16.69 23.65
N GLN A 265 2.75 17.93 24.00
CA GLN A 265 2.81 18.38 25.38
C GLN A 265 1.47 19.04 25.72
N GLY A 266 0.81 18.52 26.75
CA GLY A 266 -0.47 19.05 27.21
C GLY A 266 -0.35 20.47 27.79
N PRO A 267 -1.47 21.21 27.93
CA PRO A 267 -1.48 22.58 28.46
C PRO A 267 -0.95 22.70 29.90
N ASP A 268 -1.01 21.61 30.68
CA ASP A 268 -0.55 21.59 32.07
C ASP A 268 0.94 21.23 32.19
N HIS A 269 1.64 21.02 31.06
CA HIS A 269 3.04 20.62 31.01
C HIS A 269 3.35 19.36 31.86
N ARG A 270 2.39 18.42 31.96
CA ARG A 270 2.61 17.14 32.64
C ARG A 270 3.75 16.40 31.97
N ASN A 271 4.70 15.98 32.80
CA ASN A 271 5.96 15.39 32.37
C ASN A 271 6.18 13.97 32.89
N SER A 272 5.20 13.40 33.60
CA SER A 272 5.33 12.09 34.25
C SER A 272 3.97 11.39 34.39
N PHE A 273 3.99 10.06 34.40
CA PHE A 273 2.83 9.18 34.66
C PHE A 273 2.67 8.82 36.14
N LYS A 274 3.57 9.33 37.01
CA LYS A 274 3.60 8.98 38.44
C LYS A 274 2.32 9.32 39.20
N GLU A 275 1.62 10.37 38.77
CA GLU A 275 0.39 10.85 39.40
C GLU A 275 -0.87 10.13 38.89
N ILE A 276 -0.73 9.16 38.00
CA ILE A 276 -1.84 8.43 37.37
C ILE A 276 -1.78 6.97 37.79
N ASN A 277 -2.84 6.48 38.42
CA ASN A 277 -2.97 5.05 38.70
C ASN A 277 -3.24 4.27 37.41
N LEU A 278 -2.21 3.59 36.90
CA LEU A 278 -2.21 2.84 35.65
C LEU A 278 -1.81 1.36 35.90
N PRO A 279 -2.66 0.55 36.55
CA PRO A 279 -2.28 -0.79 37.04
C PRO A 279 -2.14 -1.87 35.95
N LYS A 280 -2.36 -1.52 34.67
CA LYS A 280 -2.27 -2.43 33.52
C LYS A 280 -1.41 -1.86 32.39
N LEU A 281 -0.66 -0.79 32.63
CA LEU A 281 0.14 -0.15 31.58
C LEU A 281 1.30 -1.06 31.15
N GLU A 282 1.22 -1.54 29.93
CA GLU A 282 2.16 -2.50 29.33
C GLU A 282 3.03 -1.85 28.24
N SER A 283 2.55 -0.80 27.56
CA SER A 283 3.24 -0.19 26.41
C SER A 283 3.15 1.34 26.46
N VAL A 284 4.30 2.00 26.33
CA VAL A 284 4.40 3.47 26.27
C VAL A 284 5.25 3.87 25.07
N GLU A 285 4.71 4.72 24.21
CA GLU A 285 5.43 5.38 23.12
C GLU A 285 5.44 6.90 23.34
N ILE A 286 6.60 7.53 23.21
CA ILE A 286 6.78 8.98 23.26
C ILE A 286 7.38 9.41 21.92
N LYS A 287 6.70 10.33 21.23
CA LYS A 287 7.12 10.82 19.91
C LYS A 287 8.51 11.44 19.99
N ARG A 288 9.36 11.14 19.00
CA ARG A 288 10.67 11.80 18.84
C ARG A 288 10.52 13.33 18.80
N GLY A 289 11.38 14.03 19.51
CA GLY A 289 11.40 15.49 19.66
C GLY A 289 10.40 16.02 20.68
N LEU A 290 9.63 15.16 21.37
CA LEU A 290 8.73 15.58 22.43
C LEU A 290 9.46 15.60 23.78
N GLU A 291 9.80 16.80 24.24
CA GLU A 291 10.44 17.02 25.54
C GLU A 291 9.39 17.08 26.65
N LEU A 292 9.03 15.94 27.23
CA LEU A 292 8.21 15.97 28.46
C LEU A 292 9.04 16.48 29.64
N ASN A 293 10.31 16.10 29.69
CA ASN A 293 11.32 16.59 30.63
C ASN A 293 12.53 17.13 29.84
N PRO A 294 13.47 17.86 30.48
CA PRO A 294 14.68 18.34 29.82
C PRO A 294 15.41 17.22 29.04
N GLN A 295 16.12 17.58 27.97
CA GLN A 295 16.82 16.63 27.12
C GLN A 295 17.71 15.68 27.94
N ARG A 296 17.65 14.37 27.64
CA ARG A 296 18.39 13.28 28.31
C ARG A 296 17.92 12.94 29.73
N THR A 297 16.63 13.14 29.99
CA THR A 297 16.03 12.68 31.25
C THR A 297 15.99 11.16 31.30
N GLU A 298 16.23 10.61 32.49
CA GLU A 298 16.14 9.18 32.74
C GLU A 298 14.68 8.73 32.68
N ALA A 299 14.40 7.66 31.94
CA ALA A 299 13.04 7.16 31.76
C ALA A 299 12.37 6.74 33.09
N SER A 300 13.15 6.39 34.12
CA SER A 300 12.65 6.08 35.46
C SER A 300 11.96 7.28 36.11
N GLU A 301 12.22 8.51 35.67
CA GLU A 301 11.53 9.70 36.14
C GLU A 301 10.07 9.78 35.70
N LEU A 302 9.72 9.08 34.62
CA LEU A 302 8.37 9.07 34.04
C LEU A 302 7.40 8.17 34.82
N PHE A 303 7.90 7.20 35.59
CA PHE A 303 7.09 6.10 36.10
C PHE A 303 7.27 5.85 37.60
N THR A 304 6.27 5.25 38.22
CA THR A 304 6.42 4.58 39.53
C THR A 304 7.11 3.22 39.36
N GLU A 305 7.65 2.66 40.44
CA GLU A 305 8.27 1.31 40.41
C GLU A 305 7.30 0.22 39.96
N SER A 306 6.04 0.31 40.41
CA SER A 306 4.97 -0.60 39.99
C SER A 306 4.75 -0.52 38.47
N GLN A 307 4.65 0.71 37.92
CA GLN A 307 4.50 0.93 36.48
C GLN A 307 5.72 0.41 35.69
N MET A 308 6.95 0.65 36.15
CA MET A 308 8.15 0.12 35.47
C MET A 308 8.17 -1.41 35.42
N THR A 309 7.75 -2.07 36.50
CA THR A 309 7.79 -3.54 36.62
C THR A 309 6.83 -4.26 35.67
N GLN A 310 5.76 -3.59 35.23
CA GLN A 310 4.75 -4.15 34.32
C GLN A 310 4.97 -3.76 32.85
N LEU A 311 5.85 -2.79 32.54
CA LEU A 311 6.11 -2.39 31.16
C LEU A 311 6.72 -3.55 30.37
N ILE A 312 6.10 -3.85 29.23
CA ILE A 312 6.52 -4.83 28.24
C ILE A 312 7.20 -4.12 27.06
N GLU A 313 6.73 -2.94 26.70
CA GLU A 313 7.25 -2.14 25.58
C GLU A 313 7.47 -0.68 26.01
N PHE A 314 8.63 -0.13 25.66
CA PHE A 314 8.94 1.28 25.91
C PHE A 314 9.66 1.90 24.72
N ASN A 315 9.00 2.80 24.00
CA ASN A 315 9.55 3.48 22.82
C ASN A 315 9.63 4.98 23.08
N ALA A 316 10.82 5.46 23.43
CA ALA A 316 11.07 6.86 23.72
C ALA A 316 12.49 7.22 23.27
N PRO A 317 12.69 7.48 21.96
CA PRO A 317 14.02 7.59 21.35
C PRO A 317 14.89 8.73 21.91
N ASP A 318 14.31 9.68 22.65
CA ASP A 318 15.02 10.81 23.25
C ASP A 318 15.30 10.65 24.77
N TYR A 319 14.98 9.49 25.34
CA TYR A 319 15.15 9.17 26.76
C TYR A 319 16.21 8.09 26.95
N CYS A 320 16.92 8.11 28.07
CA CYS A 320 17.89 7.06 28.42
C CYS A 320 17.39 6.18 29.58
N ILE A 321 17.90 4.95 29.66
CA ILE A 321 17.74 4.06 30.81
C ILE A 321 19.13 3.71 31.32
N LYS A 322 19.48 4.18 32.52
CA LYS A 322 20.75 3.87 33.17
C LYS A 322 20.70 2.54 33.92
N ASP A 323 19.56 2.25 34.56
CA ASP A 323 19.30 1.00 35.25
C ASP A 323 18.04 0.32 34.70
N PHE A 324 18.23 -0.86 34.10
CA PHE A 324 17.13 -1.69 33.62
C PHE A 324 16.51 -2.57 34.71
N GLY A 325 17.10 -2.66 35.90
CA GLY A 325 16.64 -3.49 37.02
C GLY A 325 15.15 -3.36 37.35
N PRO A 326 14.57 -2.14 37.36
CA PRO A 326 13.13 -1.95 37.57
C PRO A 326 12.22 -2.49 36.45
N PHE A 327 12.72 -2.62 35.22
CA PHE A 327 11.94 -2.98 34.02
C PHE A 327 11.90 -4.49 33.76
N LYS A 328 11.45 -5.25 34.78
CA LYS A 328 11.57 -6.72 34.82
C LYS A 328 10.84 -7.48 33.70
N GLN A 329 9.79 -6.89 33.12
CA GLN A 329 8.97 -7.52 32.08
C GLN A 329 9.27 -6.99 30.67
N LEU A 330 10.22 -6.08 30.53
CA LEU A 330 10.48 -5.38 29.27
C LEU A 330 10.97 -6.37 28.20
N ARG A 331 10.32 -6.33 27.03
CA ARG A 331 10.59 -7.18 25.85
C ARG A 331 11.07 -6.38 24.64
N SER A 332 10.62 -5.13 24.52
CA SER A 332 11.00 -4.22 23.45
C SER A 332 11.32 -2.84 24.00
N VAL A 333 12.44 -2.25 23.58
CA VAL A 333 12.84 -0.91 24.00
C VAL A 333 13.42 -0.09 22.84
N HIS A 334 13.09 1.20 22.77
CA HIS A 334 13.74 2.19 21.90
C HIS A 334 14.14 3.41 22.72
N ILE A 335 15.44 3.63 22.92
CA ILE A 335 16.00 4.66 23.82
C ILE A 335 17.32 5.24 23.28
N ILE A 336 17.83 6.28 23.92
CA ILE A 336 19.23 6.70 23.85
C ILE A 336 20.09 5.76 24.70
N LEU A 337 21.20 5.29 24.13
CA LEU A 337 22.26 4.60 24.86
C LEU A 337 23.46 5.54 25.05
N GLU A 338 23.73 5.90 26.31
CA GLU A 338 24.78 6.85 26.70
C GLU A 338 26.15 6.20 26.98
N GLU A 339 26.29 4.92 26.66
CA GLU A 339 27.51 4.13 26.80
C GLU A 339 27.67 3.16 25.59
N PRO A 340 28.85 2.55 25.37
CA PRO A 340 29.03 1.56 24.33
C PRO A 340 28.10 0.35 24.49
N LEU A 341 27.53 -0.14 23.39
CA LEU A 341 26.78 -1.39 23.41
C LEU A 341 27.76 -2.57 23.46
N THR A 342 27.77 -3.26 24.60
CA THR A 342 28.62 -4.43 24.86
C THR A 342 27.78 -5.63 25.29
N LYS A 343 28.38 -6.83 25.24
CA LYS A 343 27.80 -8.09 25.73
C LYS A 343 27.47 -8.07 27.23
N ASP A 344 28.11 -7.19 27.99
CA ASP A 344 28.01 -7.12 29.46
C ASP A 344 26.99 -6.07 29.92
N LEU A 345 26.32 -5.38 28.97
CA LEU A 345 25.23 -4.45 29.27
C LEU A 345 24.12 -5.18 30.03
N SER A 346 23.80 -4.69 31.23
CA SER A 346 22.84 -5.29 32.13
C SER A 346 21.40 -5.06 31.65
N LEU A 347 20.92 -5.95 30.79
CA LEU A 347 19.56 -5.92 30.24
C LEU A 347 18.65 -6.96 30.91
N PRO A 348 17.33 -6.73 30.97
CA PRO A 348 16.39 -7.73 31.47
C PRO A 348 16.48 -9.00 30.61
N PRO A 349 16.37 -10.20 31.21
CA PRO A 349 16.45 -11.45 30.46
C PRO A 349 15.28 -11.65 29.48
N THR A 350 14.19 -10.91 29.67
CA THR A 350 13.01 -10.88 28.80
C THR A 350 13.17 -10.00 27.58
N LEU A 351 14.21 -9.14 27.52
CA LEU A 351 14.39 -8.17 26.45
C LEU A 351 14.87 -8.88 25.18
N GLU A 352 14.04 -8.89 24.13
CA GLU A 352 14.34 -9.54 22.85
C GLU A 352 14.52 -8.53 21.70
N SER A 353 13.98 -7.31 21.84
CA SER A 353 14.06 -6.24 20.85
C SER A 353 14.70 -4.98 21.47
N LEU A 354 15.81 -4.53 20.88
CA LEU A 354 16.57 -3.37 21.35
C LEU A 354 16.79 -2.42 20.18
N HIS A 355 16.26 -1.21 20.29
CA HIS A 355 16.52 -0.11 19.38
C HIS A 355 17.27 1.00 20.15
N VAL A 356 18.43 1.42 19.66
CA VAL A 356 19.25 2.42 20.34
C VAL A 356 19.58 3.57 19.42
N GLU A 357 19.43 4.79 19.95
CA GLU A 357 20.06 5.99 19.44
C GLU A 357 21.41 6.14 20.16
N THR A 358 22.52 6.22 19.44
CA THR A 358 23.83 6.31 20.11
C THR A 358 24.86 7.11 19.30
N CYS A 359 25.84 7.68 20.00
CA CYS A 359 27.07 8.20 19.42
C CYS A 359 28.31 7.38 19.83
N TYR A 360 28.08 6.23 20.48
CA TYR A 360 29.13 5.32 20.95
C TYR A 360 29.28 4.12 20.00
N PRO A 361 30.46 3.49 19.99
CA PRO A 361 30.68 2.29 19.20
C PRO A 361 29.79 1.13 19.67
N VAL A 362 29.44 0.26 18.73
CA VAL A 362 28.79 -1.02 19.02
C VAL A 362 29.84 -2.11 18.88
N GLU A 363 30.27 -2.66 20.03
CA GLU A 363 31.35 -3.65 20.09
C GLU A 363 30.81 -5.09 20.12
N SER A 364 29.70 -5.30 20.83
CA SER A 364 29.06 -6.62 20.95
C SER A 364 27.61 -6.48 21.42
N VAL A 365 26.80 -7.52 21.21
CA VAL A 365 25.36 -7.49 21.53
C VAL A 365 25.03 -8.56 22.57
N PRO A 366 24.26 -8.23 23.63
CA PRO A 366 23.79 -9.22 24.59
C PRO A 366 23.04 -10.39 23.95
N ALA A 367 23.30 -11.60 24.44
CA ALA A 367 22.93 -12.86 23.77
C ALA A 367 21.42 -13.15 23.74
N GLN A 368 20.58 -12.38 24.43
CA GLN A 368 19.12 -12.50 24.42
C GLN A 368 18.46 -11.76 23.25
N ILE A 369 19.14 -10.76 22.66
CA ILE A 369 18.58 -9.90 21.62
C ILE A 369 18.39 -10.67 20.31
N ARG A 370 17.20 -10.52 19.72
CA ARG A 370 16.78 -11.12 18.44
C ARG A 370 16.52 -10.07 17.37
N VAL A 371 16.06 -8.89 17.77
CA VAL A 371 15.82 -7.73 16.90
C VAL A 371 16.66 -6.57 17.41
N LEU A 372 17.52 -6.04 16.54
CA LEU A 372 18.43 -4.95 16.89
C LEU A 372 18.28 -3.79 15.91
N GLY A 373 17.99 -2.60 16.43
CA GLY A 373 18.06 -1.34 15.71
C GLY A 373 19.15 -0.44 16.28
N ILE A 374 20.01 0.10 15.44
CA ILE A 374 21.06 1.03 15.81
C ILE A 374 20.90 2.25 14.92
N ASN A 375 20.63 3.41 15.52
CA ASN A 375 20.68 4.69 14.84
C ASN A 375 21.81 5.52 15.44
N VAL A 376 22.84 5.71 14.63
CA VAL A 376 23.98 6.56 14.96
C VAL A 376 23.60 7.99 14.64
N PHE A 377 23.69 8.87 15.64
CA PHE A 377 23.52 10.31 15.43
C PHE A 377 24.85 11.04 15.59
N GLU A 378 25.00 12.13 14.84
CA GLU A 378 26.20 12.96 14.86
C GLU A 378 26.38 13.60 16.23
N LYS A 379 27.56 13.40 16.83
CA LYS A 379 27.99 14.20 17.98
C LYS A 379 28.58 15.50 17.46
N THR A 380 27.83 16.59 17.54
CA THR A 380 28.34 17.91 17.21
C THR A 380 29.30 18.36 18.30
N ASP A 381 30.59 18.01 18.19
CA ASP A 381 31.61 18.64 19.01
C ASP A 381 31.84 20.07 18.47
N LEU A 382 31.19 21.03 19.14
CA LEU A 382 31.27 22.47 18.84
C LEU A 382 32.72 22.97 18.80
N SER A 383 33.66 22.26 19.43
CA SER A 383 35.07 22.67 19.47
C SER A 383 35.86 22.30 18.22
N ASN A 384 35.49 21.24 17.48
CA ASN A 384 36.38 20.66 16.45
C ASN A 384 35.79 20.49 15.05
N ARG A 385 34.49 20.75 14.78
CA ARG A 385 33.85 20.62 13.44
C ARG A 385 34.05 19.26 12.71
N LEU A 386 34.73 18.28 13.30
CA LEU A 386 34.94 16.96 12.74
C LEU A 386 33.72 16.10 13.05
N GLN A 387 33.01 15.68 12.01
CA GLN A 387 31.93 14.71 12.10
C GLN A 387 32.54 13.33 12.36
N PHE A 388 32.18 12.71 13.48
CA PHE A 388 32.58 11.34 13.80
C PHE A 388 31.34 10.45 13.83
N ASN A 389 31.18 9.63 12.79
CA ASN A 389 30.19 8.56 12.77
C ASN A 389 30.88 7.29 13.31
N PRO A 390 30.48 6.74 14.48
CA PRO A 390 31.05 5.51 14.99
C PRO A 390 30.86 4.32 14.05
N ASP A 391 31.80 3.40 14.14
CA ASP A 391 31.73 2.08 13.50
C ASP A 391 30.78 1.17 14.27
N VAL A 392 30.11 0.28 13.53
CA VAL A 392 29.16 -0.70 14.08
C VAL A 392 29.65 -2.11 13.78
N THR A 393 29.99 -2.86 14.82
CA THR A 393 30.33 -4.30 14.72
C THR A 393 29.30 -5.14 15.47
N VAL A 394 28.57 -5.98 14.74
CA VAL A 394 27.50 -6.81 15.30
C VAL A 394 27.79 -8.28 15.03
N ALA A 395 28.14 -9.02 16.08
CA ALA A 395 28.28 -10.47 16.03
C ALA A 395 27.26 -11.12 16.99
N SER A 396 26.35 -11.92 16.46
CA SER A 396 25.36 -12.65 17.29
C SER A 396 24.81 -13.89 16.61
N PRO A 397 24.72 -15.03 17.33
CA PRO A 397 24.09 -16.23 16.80
C PRO A 397 22.55 -16.17 16.80
N LYS A 398 21.92 -15.18 17.46
CA LYS A 398 20.46 -15.13 17.65
C LYS A 398 19.75 -13.99 16.95
N ILE A 399 20.48 -12.95 16.50
CA ILE A 399 19.87 -11.83 15.78
C ILE A 399 19.24 -12.35 14.47
N ARG A 400 17.97 -12.02 14.28
CA ARG A 400 17.16 -12.35 13.10
C ARG A 400 16.87 -11.12 12.25
N GLU A 401 16.79 -9.95 12.88
CA GLU A 401 16.53 -8.68 12.23
C GLU A 401 17.53 -7.63 12.75
N LEU A 402 18.19 -6.96 11.81
CA LEU A 402 19.18 -5.92 12.10
C LEU A 402 18.87 -4.67 11.26
N SER A 403 18.77 -3.53 11.91
CA SER A 403 18.70 -2.21 11.27
C SER A 403 19.86 -1.35 11.74
N VAL A 404 20.68 -0.83 10.84
CA VAL A 404 21.76 0.11 11.15
C VAL A 404 21.57 1.39 10.33
N SER A 405 21.69 2.54 10.98
CA SER A 405 21.53 3.85 10.36
C SER A 405 22.63 4.80 10.81
N GLY A 406 23.22 5.56 9.87
CA GLY A 406 24.19 6.62 10.16
C GLY A 406 25.59 6.17 10.59
N ALA A 407 25.90 4.88 10.55
CA ALA A 407 27.22 4.35 10.90
C ALA A 407 28.25 4.60 9.80
N HIS A 408 29.53 4.74 10.15
CA HIS A 408 30.61 4.82 9.16
C HIS A 408 30.88 3.42 8.58
N ASN A 409 31.66 2.58 9.27
CA ASN A 409 31.86 1.20 8.87
C ASN A 409 30.82 0.26 9.51
N VAL A 410 30.42 -0.79 8.80
CA VAL A 410 29.44 -1.79 9.27
C VAL A 410 29.99 -3.20 9.07
N SER A 411 30.21 -3.92 10.18
CA SER A 411 30.63 -5.33 10.18
C SER A 411 29.57 -6.19 10.86
N VAL A 412 28.96 -7.14 10.14
CA VAL A 412 27.88 -8.00 10.66
C VAL A 412 28.24 -9.47 10.49
N SER A 413 28.28 -10.21 11.60
CA SER A 413 28.47 -11.65 11.63
C SER A 413 27.30 -12.31 12.39
N CYS A 414 26.22 -12.56 11.68
CA CYS A 414 24.96 -13.04 12.26
C CYS A 414 24.38 -14.20 11.44
N VAL A 415 24.62 -15.44 11.92
CA VAL A 415 24.24 -16.66 11.19
C VAL A 415 22.73 -16.85 11.05
N GLN A 416 21.91 -16.33 11.99
CA GLN A 416 20.45 -16.43 11.94
C GLN A 416 19.78 -15.20 11.33
N LEU A 417 20.55 -14.23 10.84
CA LEU A 417 20.00 -13.00 10.26
C LEU A 417 19.17 -13.34 9.03
N ARG A 418 17.91 -12.88 9.01
CA ARG A 418 16.98 -13.02 7.87
C ARG A 418 16.77 -11.67 7.19
N HIS A 419 16.66 -10.61 7.98
CA HIS A 419 16.36 -9.26 7.51
C HIS A 419 17.47 -8.28 7.90
N LEU A 420 18.04 -7.60 6.92
CA LEU A 420 19.02 -6.53 7.10
C LEU A 420 18.49 -5.22 6.51
N THR A 421 18.52 -4.15 7.30
CA THR A 421 18.25 -2.77 6.85
C THR A 421 19.46 -1.89 7.12
N LEU A 422 19.98 -1.22 6.09
CA LEU A 422 21.10 -0.27 6.20
C LEU A 422 20.65 1.09 5.67
N LYS A 423 20.92 2.17 6.41
CA LYS A 423 20.52 3.54 6.03
C LYS A 423 21.67 4.51 6.23
N LYS A 424 22.06 5.23 5.19
CA LYS A 424 23.08 6.29 5.24
C LYS A 424 24.39 5.81 5.89
N CYS A 425 24.85 4.62 5.51
CA CYS A 425 26.15 4.10 5.91
C CYS A 425 27.18 4.44 4.82
N ASP A 426 28.27 5.10 5.19
CA ASP A 426 29.19 5.74 4.23
C ASP A 426 30.63 5.18 4.24
N GLY A 427 30.93 4.19 5.08
CA GLY A 427 32.21 3.48 5.13
C GLY A 427 32.13 2.05 4.57
N GLU A 428 33.12 1.24 4.92
CA GLU A 428 33.25 -0.15 4.47
C GLU A 428 32.18 -1.07 5.10
N MET A 429 31.84 -2.14 4.38
CA MET A 429 30.83 -3.10 4.79
C MET A 429 31.34 -4.53 4.70
N SER A 430 31.21 -5.29 5.79
CA SER A 430 31.58 -6.70 5.86
C SER A 430 30.44 -7.54 6.41
N LEU A 431 29.94 -8.52 5.65
CA LEU A 431 28.71 -9.24 5.99
C LEU A 431 28.87 -10.76 5.90
N ASN A 432 28.87 -11.41 7.07
CA ASN A 432 28.77 -12.85 7.23
C ASN A 432 27.36 -13.26 7.73
N THR A 433 26.43 -13.31 6.77
CA THR A 433 25.00 -13.55 7.01
C THR A 433 24.46 -14.61 6.03
N PRO A 434 24.71 -15.92 6.28
CA PRO A 434 24.38 -16.99 5.32
C PRO A 434 22.87 -17.23 5.11
N ASN A 435 22.03 -16.89 6.09
CA ASN A 435 20.58 -17.14 6.04
C ASN A 435 19.76 -15.88 5.69
N MET A 436 20.42 -14.82 5.24
CA MET A 436 19.78 -13.55 4.91
C MET A 436 18.93 -13.72 3.65
N ASN A 437 17.64 -13.40 3.75
CA ASN A 437 16.70 -13.50 2.63
C ASN A 437 16.13 -12.15 2.19
N LYS A 438 16.20 -11.14 3.06
CA LYS A 438 15.68 -9.80 2.81
C LYS A 438 16.73 -8.73 3.13
N VAL A 439 16.99 -7.86 2.16
CA VAL A 439 17.94 -6.75 2.30
C VAL A 439 17.30 -5.43 1.85
N GLU A 440 17.39 -4.41 2.69
CA GLU A 440 16.98 -3.05 2.38
C GLU A 440 18.14 -2.08 2.62
N ILE A 441 18.50 -1.29 1.61
CA ILE A 441 19.61 -0.34 1.68
C ILE A 441 19.13 1.02 1.20
N THR A 442 19.49 2.06 1.93
CA THR A 442 19.16 3.45 1.56
C THR A 442 20.36 4.37 1.73
N GLY A 443 20.65 5.24 0.76
CA GLY A 443 21.65 6.29 0.92
C GLY A 443 23.10 5.80 0.94
N MET A 444 23.43 4.65 0.34
CA MET A 444 24.80 4.14 0.27
C MET A 444 25.50 4.58 -1.02
N LYS A 445 26.71 5.13 -0.89
CA LYS A 445 27.49 5.66 -2.03
C LYS A 445 28.61 4.73 -2.51
N HIS A 446 28.71 3.53 -1.94
CA HIS A 446 29.73 2.55 -2.27
C HIS A 446 29.28 1.59 -3.36
N ASP A 447 30.20 1.22 -4.25
CA ASP A 447 29.92 0.36 -5.41
C ASP A 447 29.87 -1.14 -5.09
N ASP A 448 30.25 -1.57 -3.88
CA ASP A 448 30.37 -2.99 -3.55
C ASP A 448 29.05 -3.59 -3.03
N PHE A 449 28.28 -4.18 -3.96
CA PHE A 449 27.09 -4.98 -3.68
C PHE A 449 27.29 -6.47 -4.00
N ALA A 450 28.54 -6.92 -4.24
CA ALA A 450 28.83 -8.29 -4.68
C ALA A 450 28.27 -9.32 -3.70
N TYR A 451 28.38 -9.04 -2.39
CA TYR A 451 27.86 -9.90 -1.34
C TYR A 451 26.33 -10.10 -1.38
N ILE A 452 25.53 -9.15 -1.91
CA ILE A 452 24.08 -9.33 -2.06
C ILE A 452 23.81 -10.16 -3.30
N THR A 453 24.45 -9.81 -4.40
CA THR A 453 24.16 -10.38 -5.72
C THR A 453 24.60 -11.82 -5.85
N GLU A 454 25.62 -12.24 -5.08
CA GLU A 454 26.15 -13.61 -5.07
C GLU A 454 25.43 -14.54 -4.07
N LYS A 455 24.66 -14.00 -3.13
CA LYS A 455 23.95 -14.80 -2.11
C LYS A 455 22.61 -15.32 -2.63
N SER A 456 22.57 -16.60 -2.98
CA SER A 456 21.37 -17.29 -3.45
C SER A 456 20.21 -17.36 -2.45
N SER A 457 20.47 -17.16 -1.15
CA SER A 457 19.44 -17.09 -0.12
C SER A 457 18.60 -15.81 -0.17
N VAL A 458 19.12 -14.74 -0.79
CA VAL A 458 18.46 -13.45 -0.89
C VAL A 458 17.36 -13.52 -1.94
N SER A 459 16.10 -13.34 -1.53
CA SER A 459 14.94 -13.32 -2.45
C SER A 459 14.29 -11.95 -2.56
N PHE A 460 14.51 -11.05 -1.61
CA PHE A 460 14.03 -9.66 -1.64
C PHE A 460 15.17 -8.67 -1.49
N VAL A 461 15.27 -7.73 -2.43
CA VAL A 461 16.22 -6.63 -2.40
C VAL A 461 15.51 -5.30 -2.63
N LYS A 462 15.77 -4.32 -1.76
CA LYS A 462 15.35 -2.93 -1.93
C LYS A 462 16.55 -2.01 -1.80
N LEU A 463 16.82 -1.22 -2.83
CA LEU A 463 17.86 -0.20 -2.89
C LEU A 463 17.19 1.16 -3.16
N VAL A 464 17.47 2.16 -2.34
CA VAL A 464 16.92 3.52 -2.48
C VAL A 464 18.04 4.53 -2.38
N ASP A 465 18.16 5.47 -3.31
CA ASP A 465 19.19 6.54 -3.24
C ASP A 465 20.60 5.94 -3.05
N CYS A 466 20.94 4.94 -3.86
CA CYS A 466 22.22 4.22 -3.77
C CYS A 466 23.04 4.39 -5.04
N HIS A 467 24.36 4.22 -4.96
CA HIS A 467 25.25 4.21 -6.13
C HIS A 467 25.83 2.82 -6.29
N ALA A 468 25.63 2.17 -7.42
CA ALA A 468 26.18 0.85 -7.68
C ALA A 468 26.63 0.74 -9.13
N LYS A 469 27.93 0.55 -9.40
CA LYS A 469 28.41 0.35 -10.77
C LYS A 469 27.68 -0.78 -11.52
N SER A 470 27.45 -1.92 -10.86
CA SER A 470 26.75 -3.06 -11.47
C SER A 470 26.03 -3.93 -10.45
N LEU A 471 24.83 -4.40 -10.79
CA LEU A 471 24.03 -5.35 -10.01
C LEU A 471 23.63 -6.55 -10.87
N HIS A 472 24.31 -7.67 -10.72
CA HIS A 472 24.07 -8.88 -11.52
C HIS A 472 23.69 -10.05 -10.61
N PHE A 473 22.40 -10.39 -10.57
CA PHE A 473 21.91 -11.49 -9.74
C PHE A 473 22.07 -12.83 -10.46
N GLY A 474 22.81 -13.77 -9.85
CA GLY A 474 23.04 -15.11 -10.38
C GLY A 474 21.89 -16.09 -10.13
N HIS A 475 20.81 -15.63 -9.50
CA HIS A 475 19.64 -16.40 -9.10
C HIS A 475 18.37 -15.57 -9.27
N ARG A 476 17.21 -16.25 -9.25
CA ARG A 476 15.90 -15.60 -9.35
C ARG A 476 15.47 -15.00 -8.02
N LEU A 477 15.04 -13.74 -8.03
CA LEU A 477 14.46 -13.06 -6.88
C LEU A 477 12.93 -13.19 -6.83
N ASP A 478 12.36 -13.05 -5.64
CA ASP A 478 10.92 -12.79 -5.51
C ASP A 478 10.64 -11.34 -5.89
N LYS A 479 11.46 -10.41 -5.39
CA LYS A 479 11.24 -8.97 -5.62
C LYS A 479 12.52 -8.16 -5.61
N LEU A 480 12.66 -7.31 -6.62
CA LEU A 480 13.66 -6.24 -6.67
C LEU A 480 12.98 -4.88 -6.69
N ILE A 481 13.42 -3.97 -5.82
CA ILE A 481 13.03 -2.55 -5.84
C ILE A 481 14.32 -1.73 -5.90
N CYS A 482 14.53 -0.98 -6.97
CA CYS A 482 15.56 0.04 -7.08
C CYS A 482 14.87 1.38 -7.33
N GLU A 483 15.01 2.34 -6.41
CA GLU A 483 14.43 3.68 -6.54
C GLU A 483 15.54 4.72 -6.41
N GLN A 484 15.68 5.61 -7.39
CA GLN A 484 16.72 6.65 -7.40
C GLN A 484 18.13 6.06 -7.24
N VAL A 485 18.39 4.92 -7.89
CA VAL A 485 19.72 4.28 -7.81
C VAL A 485 20.53 4.66 -9.03
N LEU A 486 21.79 5.07 -8.85
CA LEU A 486 22.73 5.27 -9.96
C LEU A 486 23.37 3.93 -10.30
N ILE A 487 22.89 3.26 -11.36
CA ILE A 487 23.37 1.93 -11.75
C ILE A 487 23.80 1.89 -13.21
N SER A 488 25.09 1.69 -13.49
CA SER A 488 25.54 1.58 -14.88
C SER A 488 25.01 0.28 -15.52
N SER A 489 25.05 -0.86 -14.82
CA SER A 489 24.55 -2.13 -15.34
C SER A 489 23.66 -2.92 -14.37
N LEU A 490 22.45 -3.28 -14.77
CA LEU A 490 21.53 -4.16 -14.04
C LEU A 490 21.25 -5.43 -14.85
N ARG A 491 21.36 -6.59 -14.21
CA ARG A 491 20.89 -7.88 -14.75
C ARG A 491 20.16 -8.65 -13.66
N VAL A 492 18.87 -8.91 -13.86
CA VAL A 492 18.03 -9.56 -12.86
C VAL A 492 16.96 -10.45 -13.49
N GLU A 493 16.72 -11.61 -12.85
CA GLU A 493 15.50 -12.39 -13.02
C GLU A 493 14.69 -12.32 -11.71
N ALA A 494 13.42 -11.94 -11.76
CA ALA A 494 12.57 -11.86 -10.57
C ALA A 494 11.10 -12.19 -10.84
N LEU A 495 10.27 -12.35 -9.80
CA LEU A 495 8.80 -12.31 -9.99
C LEU A 495 8.34 -10.87 -10.22
N LYS A 496 8.78 -9.93 -9.38
CA LYS A 496 8.40 -8.52 -9.46
C LYS A 496 9.62 -7.60 -9.46
N VAL A 497 9.68 -6.65 -10.39
CA VAL A 497 10.73 -5.63 -10.46
C VAL A 497 10.13 -4.24 -10.44
N ARG A 498 10.64 -3.37 -9.58
CA ARG A 498 10.45 -1.91 -9.67
C ARG A 498 11.81 -1.27 -9.85
N TYR A 499 11.97 -0.50 -10.91
CA TYR A 499 13.25 0.09 -11.27
C TYR A 499 13.08 1.56 -11.64
N SER A 500 13.79 2.43 -10.92
CA SER A 500 13.93 3.83 -11.23
C SER A 500 15.37 4.28 -10.98
N SER A 501 15.96 4.89 -11.99
CA SER A 501 17.38 5.27 -12.03
C SER A 501 17.53 6.53 -12.86
N GLU A 502 18.51 7.37 -12.51
CA GLU A 502 18.84 8.59 -13.27
C GLU A 502 19.94 8.34 -14.32
N ASP A 503 20.84 7.37 -14.10
CA ASP A 503 22.05 7.19 -14.93
C ASP A 503 22.32 5.73 -15.31
N ALA A 504 21.32 5.08 -15.90
CA ALA A 504 21.50 3.70 -16.35
C ALA A 504 22.10 3.62 -17.76
N THR A 505 22.89 2.58 -18.01
CA THR A 505 23.45 2.32 -19.35
C THR A 505 23.00 0.98 -19.92
N ASN A 506 22.96 -0.07 -19.11
CA ASN A 506 22.67 -1.44 -19.54
C ASN A 506 21.74 -2.14 -18.55
N VAL A 507 20.47 -2.31 -18.90
CA VAL A 507 19.45 -2.92 -18.02
C VAL A 507 18.84 -4.13 -18.70
N PHE A 508 18.98 -5.30 -18.07
CA PHE A 508 18.42 -6.57 -18.48
C PHE A 508 17.49 -7.08 -17.37
N ILE A 509 16.18 -7.08 -17.64
CA ILE A 509 15.16 -7.48 -16.67
C ILE A 509 14.34 -8.62 -17.25
N ARG A 510 14.31 -9.75 -16.54
CA ARG A 510 13.37 -10.83 -16.78
C ARG A 510 12.42 -10.94 -15.60
N ALA A 511 11.14 -10.63 -15.80
CA ALA A 511 10.17 -10.60 -14.71
C ALA A 511 8.77 -11.06 -15.12
N ASP A 512 7.92 -11.43 -14.17
CA ASP A 512 6.49 -11.58 -14.49
C ASP A 512 5.84 -10.19 -14.57
N SER A 513 6.17 -9.31 -13.62
CA SER A 513 5.74 -7.91 -13.58
C SER A 513 6.91 -6.95 -13.38
N ALA A 514 6.97 -5.90 -14.19
CA ALA A 514 7.99 -4.84 -14.14
C ALA A 514 7.36 -3.44 -14.13
N VAL A 515 7.85 -2.58 -13.24
CA VAL A 515 7.55 -1.14 -13.18
C VAL A 515 8.85 -0.37 -13.43
N ILE A 516 8.95 0.34 -14.54
CA ILE A 516 10.16 1.02 -14.99
C ILE A 516 9.91 2.52 -15.10
N ASP A 517 10.66 3.31 -14.35
CA ASP A 517 10.55 4.77 -14.34
C ASP A 517 11.92 5.43 -14.50
N ILE A 518 12.29 5.76 -15.74
CA ILE A 518 13.58 6.38 -16.06
C ILE A 518 13.31 7.74 -16.71
N PRO A 519 13.86 8.85 -16.15
CA PRO A 519 13.67 10.17 -16.73
C PRO A 519 14.36 10.30 -18.10
N TYR A 520 13.85 11.19 -18.95
CA TYR A 520 14.45 11.57 -20.22
C TYR A 520 15.80 12.29 -19.98
N PRO A 521 16.83 12.11 -20.83
CA PRO A 521 16.89 11.35 -22.09
C PRO A 521 17.26 9.87 -21.93
N TRP A 522 16.42 8.97 -22.47
CA TRP A 522 16.66 7.52 -22.38
C TRP A 522 17.34 6.92 -23.61
N GLU A 523 17.69 7.69 -24.64
CA GLU A 523 18.25 7.18 -25.91
C GLU A 523 19.55 6.39 -25.72
N ARG A 524 20.34 6.72 -24.70
CA ARG A 524 21.62 6.06 -24.41
C ARG A 524 21.49 4.72 -23.70
N LEU A 525 20.31 4.41 -23.17
CA LEU A 525 20.07 3.17 -22.45
C LEU A 525 19.97 1.99 -23.41
N ARG A 526 20.68 0.91 -23.11
CA ARG A 526 20.39 -0.43 -23.61
C ARG A 526 19.44 -1.08 -22.62
N LEU A 527 18.18 -1.18 -23.00
CA LEU A 527 17.12 -1.80 -22.20
C LEU A 527 16.69 -3.08 -22.90
N ASP A 528 16.73 -4.19 -22.18
CA ASP A 528 16.20 -5.49 -22.58
C ASP A 528 15.28 -5.98 -21.47
N ILE A 529 13.99 -6.05 -21.76
CA ILE A 529 12.95 -6.35 -20.78
C ILE A 529 12.08 -7.48 -21.32
N GLU A 530 12.14 -8.62 -20.66
CA GLU A 530 11.23 -9.75 -20.90
C GLU A 530 10.24 -9.82 -19.74
N CYS A 531 8.99 -9.41 -19.95
CA CYS A 531 7.96 -9.52 -18.93
C CYS A 531 6.54 -9.64 -19.48
N ARG A 532 5.63 -10.16 -18.66
CA ARG A 532 4.21 -10.28 -19.02
C ARG A 532 3.45 -8.98 -18.77
N HIS A 533 3.72 -8.34 -17.64
CA HIS A 533 3.07 -7.09 -17.22
C HIS A 533 4.11 -5.97 -17.13
N LEU A 534 4.07 -5.01 -18.05
CA LEU A 534 4.96 -3.87 -18.07
C LEU A 534 4.21 -2.60 -17.72
N SER A 535 4.75 -1.87 -16.77
CA SER A 535 4.35 -0.53 -16.40
C SER A 535 5.58 0.34 -16.68
N THR A 536 5.55 1.29 -17.63
CA THR A 536 6.72 2.13 -17.92
C THR A 536 6.42 3.60 -18.25
N SER A 537 7.39 4.49 -17.99
CA SER A 537 7.41 5.86 -18.53
C SER A 537 8.20 6.03 -19.83
N ILE A 538 8.69 4.93 -20.40
CA ILE A 538 9.57 4.92 -21.57
C ILE A 538 8.82 4.40 -22.78
N TYR A 539 8.84 5.18 -23.86
CA TYR A 539 8.35 4.74 -25.16
C TYR A 539 9.50 4.15 -26.01
N ARG A 540 9.46 2.83 -26.24
CA ARG A 540 10.31 2.10 -27.21
C ARG A 540 9.62 0.83 -27.69
N GLN A 541 9.30 0.77 -28.98
CA GLN A 541 8.54 -0.33 -29.59
C GLN A 541 9.11 -1.73 -29.28
N LEU A 542 10.43 -1.90 -29.31
CA LEU A 542 11.13 -3.16 -29.05
C LEU A 542 10.94 -3.69 -27.61
N LEU A 543 10.60 -2.83 -26.64
CA LEU A 543 10.42 -3.27 -25.25
C LEU A 543 9.13 -4.06 -25.03
N TYR A 544 8.24 -4.10 -26.02
CA TYR A 544 6.89 -4.62 -25.83
C TYR A 544 6.68 -6.01 -26.41
N GLU A 545 7.65 -6.58 -27.15
CA GLU A 545 7.49 -7.83 -27.91
C GLU A 545 6.98 -9.03 -27.09
N SER A 546 7.35 -9.10 -25.81
CA SER A 546 6.93 -10.17 -24.88
C SER A 546 5.77 -9.78 -23.96
N VAL A 547 5.36 -8.51 -23.96
CA VAL A 547 4.41 -7.92 -23.02
C VAL A 547 2.98 -8.26 -23.41
N LYS A 548 2.21 -8.73 -22.43
CA LYS A 548 0.75 -8.96 -22.56
C LYS A 548 -0.09 -7.81 -22.04
N SER A 549 0.39 -7.12 -21.00
CA SER A 549 -0.31 -6.00 -20.38
C SER A 549 0.64 -4.83 -20.23
N LEU A 550 0.38 -3.75 -20.96
CA LEU A 550 1.19 -2.53 -20.94
C LEU A 550 0.43 -1.40 -20.23
N THR A 551 1.09 -0.72 -19.30
CA THR A 551 0.71 0.61 -18.83
C THR A 551 1.82 1.58 -19.20
N LEU A 552 1.51 2.59 -19.99
CA LEU A 552 2.44 3.64 -20.39
C LEU A 552 1.99 4.96 -19.78
N TRP A 553 2.91 5.71 -19.15
CA TRP A 553 2.60 7.03 -18.59
C TRP A 553 3.68 8.04 -18.88
N HIS A 554 3.31 9.32 -18.90
CA HIS A 554 4.28 10.40 -18.90
C HIS A 554 4.49 10.96 -17.50
N LYS A 555 5.75 11.14 -17.11
CA LYS A 555 6.16 11.79 -15.85
C LYS A 555 6.80 13.13 -16.19
N GLY A 556 6.02 14.21 -16.15
CA GLY A 556 6.53 15.56 -16.40
C GLY A 556 5.45 16.53 -16.86
N PRO A 557 5.76 17.85 -16.88
CA PRO A 557 4.91 18.84 -17.53
C PRO A 557 4.98 18.61 -19.04
N GLY A 558 3.88 18.19 -19.63
CA GLY A 558 3.79 17.90 -21.06
C GLY A 558 3.06 16.59 -21.32
N VAL A 559 3.19 16.12 -22.55
CA VAL A 559 2.54 14.89 -22.99
C VAL A 559 3.53 14.08 -23.81
N MET A 560 3.55 12.76 -23.57
CA MET A 560 4.34 11.85 -24.39
C MET A 560 3.65 11.67 -25.74
N ASN A 561 4.30 12.05 -26.83
CA ASN A 561 3.78 11.86 -28.19
C ASN A 561 4.11 10.43 -28.67
N LEU A 562 3.09 9.61 -28.86
CA LEU A 562 3.24 8.26 -29.40
C LEU A 562 3.06 8.26 -30.92
N PRO A 563 3.99 7.67 -31.70
CA PRO A 563 3.87 7.62 -33.16
C PRO A 563 2.79 6.62 -33.59
N TYR A 564 2.42 6.68 -34.88
CA TYR A 564 1.38 5.84 -35.50
C TYR A 564 1.54 4.34 -35.18
N ASN A 565 2.74 3.77 -35.31
CA ASN A 565 3.04 2.36 -35.00
C ASN A 565 3.75 2.21 -33.64
N ALA A 566 3.13 2.63 -32.55
CA ALA A 566 3.75 2.59 -31.23
C ALA A 566 3.95 1.18 -30.66
N PHE A 567 3.11 0.23 -31.08
CA PHE A 567 3.14 -1.14 -30.57
C PHE A 567 3.76 -2.08 -31.61
N GLY A 568 4.74 -2.87 -31.20
CA GLY A 568 5.37 -3.93 -32.02
C GLY A 568 5.05 -5.34 -31.54
N SER A 569 4.21 -5.47 -30.52
CA SER A 569 3.94 -6.74 -29.85
C SER A 569 2.77 -7.48 -30.50
N THR A 570 2.97 -8.77 -30.77
CA THR A 570 1.92 -9.71 -31.20
C THR A 570 1.24 -10.42 -30.03
N LYS A 571 1.53 -10.02 -28.79
CA LYS A 571 1.01 -10.63 -27.56
C LYS A 571 0.23 -9.65 -26.68
N LEU A 572 0.11 -8.41 -27.10
CA LEU A 572 -0.41 -7.33 -26.28
C LEU A 572 -1.93 -7.41 -26.17
N GLU A 573 -2.43 -7.88 -25.04
CA GLU A 573 -3.86 -8.09 -24.78
C GLU A 573 -4.49 -6.87 -24.08
N ARG A 574 -3.71 -6.11 -23.29
CA ARG A 574 -4.18 -4.94 -22.53
C ARG A 574 -3.24 -3.75 -22.67
N VAL A 575 -3.80 -2.57 -22.88
CA VAL A 575 -3.08 -1.30 -22.97
C VAL A 575 -3.75 -0.25 -22.10
N ILE A 576 -2.98 0.38 -21.22
CA ILE A 576 -3.39 1.55 -20.43
C ILE A 576 -2.44 2.70 -20.75
N LEU A 577 -3.00 3.82 -21.19
CA LEU A 577 -2.28 5.02 -21.59
C LEU A 577 -2.65 6.17 -20.66
N LYS A 578 -1.68 6.71 -19.89
CA LYS A 578 -1.92 7.77 -18.90
C LYS A 578 -1.11 9.03 -19.20
N ASN A 579 -1.75 10.19 -19.30
CA ASN A 579 -1.07 11.46 -19.60
C ASN A 579 -0.24 11.39 -20.91
N VAL A 580 -0.78 10.79 -21.97
CA VAL A 580 -0.12 10.68 -23.29
C VAL A 580 -0.92 11.41 -24.38
N THR A 581 -0.23 11.83 -25.43
CA THR A 581 -0.83 12.29 -26.68
C THR A 581 -0.52 11.25 -27.74
N VAL A 582 -1.54 10.79 -28.47
CA VAL A 582 -1.34 9.85 -29.56
C VAL A 582 -1.32 10.60 -30.90
N ALA A 583 -0.48 10.13 -31.83
CA ALA A 583 -0.51 10.64 -33.20
C ALA A 583 -1.84 10.33 -33.88
N ARG A 584 -2.18 11.10 -34.92
CA ARG A 584 -3.36 10.82 -35.73
C ARG A 584 -3.26 9.45 -36.39
N GLY A 585 -4.35 8.67 -36.32
CA GLY A 585 -4.42 7.30 -36.83
C GLY A 585 -3.69 6.30 -35.93
N PHE A 586 -3.61 6.55 -34.62
CA PHE A 586 -2.82 5.72 -33.72
C PHE A 586 -3.20 4.24 -33.83
N ARG A 587 -2.24 3.42 -34.27
CA ARG A 587 -2.51 2.03 -34.65
C ARG A 587 -2.58 1.12 -33.43
N ILE A 588 -3.70 0.41 -33.27
CA ILE A 588 -3.95 -0.57 -32.23
C ILE A 588 -3.89 -1.98 -32.84
N PRO A 589 -2.99 -2.85 -32.36
CA PRO A 589 -2.90 -4.24 -32.83
C PRO A 589 -4.20 -5.03 -32.60
N ASP A 590 -4.48 -5.97 -33.47
CA ASP A 590 -5.61 -6.93 -33.40
C ASP A 590 -5.61 -7.75 -32.10
N THR A 591 -4.44 -7.93 -31.49
CA THR A 591 -4.30 -8.66 -30.22
C THR A 591 -4.87 -7.92 -29.01
N VAL A 592 -5.11 -6.60 -29.10
CA VAL A 592 -5.56 -5.78 -27.97
C VAL A 592 -7.06 -5.97 -27.71
N LYS A 593 -7.38 -6.53 -26.54
CA LYS A 593 -8.76 -6.75 -26.07
C LYS A 593 -9.23 -5.66 -25.12
N THR A 594 -8.31 -4.97 -24.45
CA THR A 594 -8.64 -3.92 -23.49
C THR A 594 -7.77 -2.70 -23.71
N LEU A 595 -8.41 -1.56 -23.96
CA LEU A 595 -7.76 -0.28 -24.19
C LEU A 595 -8.34 0.77 -23.22
N ILE A 596 -7.47 1.35 -22.40
CA ILE A 596 -7.85 2.35 -21.39
C ILE A 596 -7.00 3.59 -21.58
N PHE A 597 -7.65 4.73 -21.74
CA PHE A 597 -7.04 6.04 -21.80
C PHE A 597 -7.35 6.82 -20.52
N ILE A 598 -6.35 7.46 -19.93
CA ILE A 598 -6.50 8.28 -18.73
C ILE A 598 -5.78 9.61 -18.95
N ASP A 599 -6.51 10.71 -18.81
CA ASP A 599 -5.97 12.08 -18.94
C ASP A 599 -5.17 12.30 -20.22
N MET A 600 -5.73 11.95 -21.38
CA MET A 600 -5.02 12.17 -22.65
C MET A 600 -4.96 13.64 -23.05
N GLY A 601 -3.90 14.00 -23.78
CA GLY A 601 -3.78 15.27 -24.49
C GLY A 601 -4.10 15.15 -25.97
N GLY A 602 -4.55 16.23 -26.60
CA GLY A 602 -4.77 16.34 -28.04
C GLY A 602 -6.20 16.75 -28.45
N SER A 603 -6.33 17.29 -29.66
CA SER A 603 -7.60 17.81 -30.21
C SER A 603 -8.48 16.77 -30.89
N THR A 604 -7.92 15.62 -31.29
CA THR A 604 -8.68 14.50 -31.87
C THR A 604 -8.02 13.17 -31.51
N LEU A 605 -8.83 12.21 -31.04
CA LEU A 605 -8.42 10.82 -30.86
C LEU A 605 -8.83 10.01 -32.09
N ASP A 606 -7.92 9.91 -33.06
CA ASP A 606 -8.10 9.16 -34.31
C ASP A 606 -7.32 7.84 -34.16
N LEU A 607 -8.04 6.72 -33.97
CA LEU A 607 -7.49 5.39 -33.75
C LEU A 607 -7.64 4.55 -35.03
N ASP A 608 -6.61 3.78 -35.35
CA ASP A 608 -6.61 2.84 -36.48
C ASP A 608 -6.46 1.42 -35.93
N PHE A 609 -7.39 0.52 -36.20
CA PHE A 609 -7.36 -0.84 -35.66
C PHE A 609 -6.99 -1.84 -36.74
N ASP A 610 -6.06 -2.75 -36.42
CA ASP A 610 -5.77 -3.89 -37.32
C ASP A 610 -6.98 -4.81 -37.47
N ASP A 611 -7.67 -5.07 -36.36
CA ASP A 611 -8.99 -5.72 -36.30
C ASP A 611 -9.71 -5.21 -35.04
N ASP A 612 -10.65 -4.30 -35.22
CA ASP A 612 -11.42 -3.74 -34.10
C ASP A 612 -12.41 -4.72 -33.49
N THR A 613 -12.71 -5.84 -34.17
CA THR A 613 -13.65 -6.85 -33.68
C THR A 613 -13.12 -7.61 -32.46
N GLN A 614 -11.81 -7.57 -32.21
CA GLN A 614 -11.18 -8.16 -31.04
C GLN A 614 -11.30 -7.29 -29.78
N LEU A 615 -11.61 -6.01 -29.91
CA LEU A 615 -11.68 -5.10 -28.78
C LEU A 615 -12.93 -5.40 -27.93
N GLN A 616 -12.69 -5.79 -26.68
CA GLN A 616 -13.75 -6.16 -25.73
C GLN A 616 -14.10 -5.01 -24.80
N HIS A 617 -13.12 -4.19 -24.44
CA HIS A 617 -13.25 -3.06 -23.52
C HIS A 617 -12.50 -1.84 -24.01
N LEU A 618 -13.24 -0.75 -24.19
CA LEU A 618 -12.70 0.59 -24.39
C LEU A 618 -13.12 1.48 -23.23
N GLU A 619 -12.16 2.24 -22.71
CA GLU A 619 -12.44 3.20 -21.66
C GLU A 619 -11.60 4.47 -21.80
N ILE A 620 -12.26 5.62 -21.66
CA ILE A 620 -11.61 6.93 -21.65
C ILE A 620 -11.99 7.64 -20.35
N ARG A 621 -11.00 7.95 -19.52
CA ARG A 621 -11.15 8.66 -18.24
C ARG A 621 -10.48 10.02 -18.31
N GLN A 622 -11.23 11.09 -18.08
CA GLN A 622 -10.67 12.39 -17.72
C GLN A 622 -10.80 12.56 -16.21
N VAL A 623 -9.67 12.42 -15.53
CA VAL A 623 -9.56 12.52 -14.07
C VAL A 623 -9.20 13.95 -13.69
N ASN A 624 -8.24 14.56 -14.40
CA ASN A 624 -7.81 15.92 -14.13
C ASN A 624 -8.64 16.98 -14.89
N LYS A 625 -9.72 17.45 -14.25
CA LYS A 625 -10.58 18.54 -14.77
C LYS A 625 -9.90 19.90 -14.89
N ARG A 626 -8.70 20.11 -14.32
CA ARG A 626 -7.99 21.40 -14.41
C ARG A 626 -7.02 21.47 -15.58
N SER A 627 -6.91 20.41 -16.36
CA SER A 627 -6.00 20.39 -17.48
C SER A 627 -6.54 21.28 -18.62
N ILE A 628 -5.63 22.02 -19.27
CA ILE A 628 -5.90 22.89 -20.42
C ILE A 628 -6.48 22.10 -21.62
N TRP A 629 -6.55 20.77 -21.51
CA TRP A 629 -6.98 19.82 -22.53
C TRP A 629 -8.49 19.59 -22.55
N ASN A 630 -9.24 20.06 -21.56
CA ASN A 630 -10.70 19.83 -21.50
C ASN A 630 -11.46 20.38 -22.72
N ASP A 631 -11.05 21.53 -23.26
CA ASP A 631 -11.73 22.12 -24.43
C ASP A 631 -11.44 21.36 -25.73
N GLN A 632 -10.32 20.64 -25.78
CA GLN A 632 -9.92 19.83 -26.93
C GLN A 632 -10.59 18.45 -26.95
N MET A 633 -10.97 17.93 -25.79
CA MET A 633 -11.62 16.63 -25.61
C MET A 633 -13.11 16.61 -25.94
N LYS A 634 -13.78 17.78 -26.07
CA LYS A 634 -15.21 17.91 -26.42
C LYS A 634 -15.57 17.32 -27.80
N SER A 635 -14.57 16.99 -28.61
CA SER A 635 -14.74 16.46 -29.98
C SER A 635 -14.66 14.92 -30.06
N ILE A 636 -14.38 14.21 -28.94
CA ILE A 636 -14.34 12.75 -28.96
C ILE A 636 -15.77 12.21 -28.96
N SER A 637 -16.22 11.78 -30.13
CA SER A 637 -17.46 11.03 -30.32
C SER A 637 -17.15 9.61 -30.76
N GLU A 638 -18.09 8.67 -30.58
CA GLU A 638 -17.91 7.29 -31.05
C GLU A 638 -17.63 7.23 -32.56
N LYS A 639 -18.21 8.16 -33.34
CA LYS A 639 -17.98 8.31 -34.79
C LYS A 639 -16.52 8.64 -35.13
N ASN A 640 -15.82 9.32 -34.22
CA ASN A 640 -14.45 9.78 -34.42
C ASN A 640 -13.39 8.75 -33.97
N LEU A 641 -13.79 7.67 -33.29
CA LEU A 641 -12.87 6.65 -32.76
C LEU A 641 -12.51 5.54 -33.77
N GLY A 642 -13.04 5.59 -34.99
CA GLY A 642 -12.59 4.74 -36.10
C GLY A 642 -13.08 3.28 -36.06
N PHE A 643 -13.98 2.91 -35.15
CA PHE A 643 -14.51 1.55 -35.07
C PHE A 643 -15.50 1.21 -36.18
N SER A 644 -15.34 0.05 -36.80
CA SER A 644 -16.35 -0.61 -37.63
C SER A 644 -17.49 -1.21 -36.78
N LYS A 645 -17.19 -1.64 -35.54
CA LYS A 645 -18.16 -2.16 -34.57
C LYS A 645 -17.86 -1.68 -33.15
N ARG A 646 -18.89 -1.21 -32.44
CA ARG A 646 -18.78 -0.79 -31.04
C ARG A 646 -18.34 -1.97 -30.14
N PRO A 647 -17.32 -1.80 -29.27
CA PRO A 647 -16.90 -2.86 -28.36
C PRO A 647 -18.00 -3.18 -27.34
N PRO A 648 -18.08 -4.42 -26.84
CA PRO A 648 -19.07 -4.84 -25.84
C PRO A 648 -19.13 -3.94 -24.60
N ILE A 649 -17.97 -3.43 -24.17
CA ILE A 649 -17.86 -2.47 -23.08
C ILE A 649 -17.19 -1.22 -23.63
N CYS A 650 -17.92 -0.11 -23.67
CA CYS A 650 -17.42 1.19 -24.10
C CYS A 650 -17.81 2.22 -23.04
N LYS A 651 -16.83 2.85 -22.39
CA LYS A 651 -17.08 3.78 -21.27
C LYS A 651 -16.33 5.10 -21.45
N PHE A 652 -17.02 6.21 -21.22
CA PHE A 652 -16.48 7.56 -21.26
C PHE A 652 -16.77 8.25 -19.93
N TYR A 653 -15.73 8.77 -19.27
CA TYR A 653 -15.86 9.40 -17.95
C TYR A 653 -15.21 10.77 -17.92
N GLY A 654 -15.94 11.74 -17.35
CA GLY A 654 -15.45 13.12 -17.22
C GLY A 654 -15.40 13.89 -18.54
N LEU A 655 -16.05 13.36 -19.59
CA LEU A 655 -16.26 14.04 -20.86
C LEU A 655 -17.70 14.56 -20.90
N ASP A 656 -17.88 15.82 -21.31
CA ASP A 656 -19.18 16.31 -21.78
C ASP A 656 -19.45 15.64 -23.13
N VAL A 657 -19.87 14.38 -23.11
CA VAL A 657 -20.24 13.66 -24.32
C VAL A 657 -21.50 14.35 -24.84
N LEU A 658 -21.36 15.06 -25.96
CA LEU A 658 -22.51 15.45 -26.76
C LEU A 658 -23.10 14.13 -27.28
N GLU A 659 -24.19 13.67 -26.65
CA GLU A 659 -25.04 12.63 -27.21
C GLU A 659 -25.61 13.17 -28.52
N ASP A 660 -24.89 12.95 -29.62
CA ASP A 660 -25.45 13.10 -30.96
C ASP A 660 -26.54 12.03 -31.11
N ILE A 661 -27.77 12.50 -30.97
CA ILE A 661 -29.06 11.89 -31.31
C ILE A 661 -28.91 10.79 -32.36
N ASP A 662 -29.50 9.61 -32.05
CA ASP A 662 -29.66 8.45 -32.93
C ASP A 662 -29.84 8.88 -34.40
N VAL A 663 -28.84 8.59 -35.22
CA VAL A 663 -29.00 8.52 -36.67
C VAL A 663 -28.86 7.06 -37.03
N ASP A 664 -29.97 6.49 -37.50
CA ASP A 664 -30.10 5.13 -38.01
C ASP A 664 -28.87 4.70 -38.81
N PHE A 665 -28.23 3.64 -38.34
CA PHE A 665 -27.25 2.88 -39.11
C PHE A 665 -28.01 1.89 -39.99
N ASP A 666 -28.48 2.35 -41.15
CA ASP A 666 -28.80 1.46 -42.27
C ASP A 666 -28.32 2.05 -43.62
N GLU A 667 -27.61 1.20 -44.35
CA GLU A 667 -27.28 1.20 -45.78
C GLU A 667 -26.15 2.08 -46.38
N HIS A 668 -25.09 1.34 -46.76
CA HIS A 668 -24.25 1.42 -47.98
C HIS A 668 -22.94 2.27 -48.01
N PRO A 669 -21.82 1.69 -48.54
CA PRO A 669 -20.55 2.37 -48.67
C PRO A 669 -20.40 3.02 -50.05
N ALA A 670 -20.40 4.35 -50.15
CA ALA A 670 -19.77 5.04 -51.28
C ALA A 670 -19.60 6.56 -51.02
N LYS A 671 -18.37 7.02 -51.30
CA LYS A 671 -17.94 8.41 -51.54
C LYS A 671 -17.86 9.35 -50.33
N ARG A 672 -16.62 9.55 -49.87
CA ARG A 672 -16.19 10.71 -49.09
C ARG A 672 -16.45 12.00 -49.89
N PRO A 673 -17.13 13.02 -49.35
CA PRO A 673 -17.07 14.37 -49.90
C PRO A 673 -15.74 15.02 -49.50
N ARG A 674 -15.03 15.60 -50.48
CA ARG A 674 -14.02 16.64 -50.23
C ARG A 674 -14.76 17.91 -49.82
N LEU A 675 -14.52 18.40 -48.61
CA LEU A 675 -14.81 19.78 -48.25
C LEU A 675 -13.58 20.62 -48.62
N GLU A 676 -13.73 21.42 -49.68
CA GLU A 676 -12.85 22.54 -49.98
C GLU A 676 -13.19 23.69 -49.02
N TYR A 677 -12.17 24.22 -48.36
CA TYR A 677 -12.26 25.46 -47.60
C TYR A 677 -12.39 26.64 -48.57
N VAL A 678 -13.37 27.50 -48.33
CA VAL A 678 -13.41 28.88 -48.84
C VAL A 678 -13.26 29.79 -47.63
N ASP A 679 -12.36 30.77 -47.76
CA ASP A 679 -11.73 31.62 -46.74
C ASP A 679 -12.58 32.08 -45.54
#